data_AF-A0A495VAE0-F1
#
_entry.id   AF-A0A495VAE0-F1
#
_cell.length_a   1.000
_cell.length_b   1.000
_cell.length_c   1.000
_cell.angle_alpha   90.00
_cell.angle_beta   90.00
_cell.angle_gamma   90.00
#
_symmetry.space_group_name_H-M   'P 1'
#
loop_
_entity.id
_entity.type
_entity.pdbx_description
1 polymer ?
#
loop_
_entity_poly.entity_id
_entity_poly.type
_entity_poly.pdbx_seq_one_letter_code
_entity_poly.pdbx_strand_id
1 'polypeptide(L)'
;MKLLELDLRAFGPFTDRRLDLSGGCEGLHLVFGPNEAGKSSALRALRGLLFGIHERTRDDFRHGKQELRLGGRLRNRNGEELAFVRRKGRKSTLLDPDGKAIGEDALLPFLGEVDDGLFERLFGIDYESLVGGGQTLLEERGREAEALFGTALGATAIHRVLDRLDQEANGLFLPRASKPRINALIGELGETERRLRDASLSVREWEQSKASLDRAIRELAAMDTEIAQMTLERSRLERIRRTLPDLVRMSRLREQLEGIGTVPVLAEDFATRREEAVAKLARADEARANAQHRLDGLRVLVGELSDAVSEDLLRESESIDDLRERLGSHRKAAQDRAELVAELAGRESEASALLQQVRSDLTREPVPADVTRLKPLLSRRRRATDLGARKAAVVDALAKTRADLAETQERLGLRAAALAELPAAVVSTDLQTALDAARRAGDLDQALVEERLALAAQLKTCEQGLSALGLWSGGLADLLAAPLPDEESLRRFADDTRALIEQRQALESKRSDVVAERLRCDEALRVAELSGSVPSEDDLAQSRAHRDRGWLLVKRAWLADEDVGAEARLYDAETSLADAFEGSLAVADEVADRLRREAGRVHDRATTRARLEVAQRELDETERALGALAVSVIRSEEAWHGLWSPCGVTPLPPAEMLPWLARAVRLREHIRQADALRERILSREAVRASHRVALLSALGTRDAAVEPGSSALATPELGALIGLAEGRQRVAEDGARARLALEHEVAELQERTRRLSRELSDAETAHAAWQADWTALMTELGLAPDAGPGEVSDDLQVIADAVAKVEAGTLLRSRIAGIDRDAIAFVAQTRDCLGRLAVDLLDRPVEEAILTLHVRLDEQRAVKTRLEELRAQASRTEGEIRESETAIAAADRVLAELCRQAACEAPEQLPLIEERVRDRRRLAAELADVERALMRAGDGLGIDALAQEAAAVDLDRAVMRLAEIDARLEQELRPAHRALIEEKADADRALKAMGGEGTAAALAEEAQQILAGIRTHAEQYVRIKLGARILRDEIERFRRQNSDPILGRTSRYFARLTCGAFSAVETDFDEADQPVLVGLRNSGERLRVEAMSTGTRDQLYLALRLANLEQYLQAAEPMPFVVDDILIQFDDERALATLATLADFSAKTQVILFTHHGRDIEQARQLDPSQERVWVHRLGS
;
A
#
# COMPACT_ATOMS: atom_id res chain seq x y z
N MET A 1 -27.19 -24.74 -20.64
CA MET A 1 -27.74 -24.39 -21.95
C MET A 1 -27.11 -25.29 -23.00
N LYS A 2 -27.96 -26.14 -23.56
CA LYS A 2 -27.67 -27.00 -24.70
C LYS A 2 -28.51 -26.53 -25.89
N LEU A 3 -27.89 -26.38 -27.04
CA LEU A 3 -28.57 -26.18 -28.32
C LEU A 3 -29.06 -27.55 -28.79
N LEU A 4 -30.36 -27.79 -28.74
CA LEU A 4 -30.95 -29.04 -29.24
C LEU A 4 -31.13 -28.98 -30.75
N GLU A 5 -31.54 -27.83 -31.28
CA GLU A 5 -31.82 -27.69 -32.70
C GLU A 5 -31.52 -26.28 -33.18
N LEU A 6 -30.96 -26.17 -34.39
CA LEU A 6 -30.77 -24.91 -35.12
C LEU A 6 -31.46 -25.01 -36.49
N ASP A 7 -32.55 -24.26 -36.64
CA ASP A 7 -33.34 -24.16 -37.88
C ASP A 7 -32.92 -22.93 -38.68
N LEU A 8 -32.17 -23.16 -39.74
CA LEU A 8 -31.73 -22.17 -40.71
C LEU A 8 -32.82 -22.00 -41.79
N ARG A 9 -33.98 -21.43 -41.39
CA ARG A 9 -35.17 -21.28 -42.26
C ARG A 9 -34.88 -20.40 -43.48
N ALA A 10 -34.37 -19.20 -43.25
CA ALA A 10 -33.94 -18.28 -44.31
C ALA A 10 -32.79 -17.42 -43.79
N PHE A 11 -31.53 -17.86 -43.98
CA PHE A 11 -30.35 -17.12 -43.50
C PHE A 11 -29.08 -17.53 -44.27
N GLY A 12 -28.37 -16.56 -44.84
CA GLY A 12 -27.15 -16.78 -45.61
C GLY A 12 -27.40 -17.73 -46.80
N PRO A 13 -26.60 -18.81 -46.94
CA PRO A 13 -26.79 -19.77 -48.03
C PRO A 13 -27.95 -20.76 -47.81
N PHE A 14 -28.52 -20.82 -46.60
CA PHE A 14 -29.45 -21.87 -46.18
C PHE A 14 -30.92 -21.51 -46.42
N THR A 15 -31.69 -22.48 -46.89
CA THR A 15 -33.17 -22.45 -46.98
C THR A 15 -33.70 -23.72 -46.32
N ASP A 16 -34.52 -23.57 -45.28
CA ASP A 16 -35.17 -24.68 -44.54
C ASP A 16 -34.23 -25.82 -44.13
N ARG A 17 -33.01 -25.49 -43.69
CA ARG A 17 -32.04 -26.48 -43.20
C ARG A 17 -32.09 -26.59 -41.68
N ARG A 18 -32.19 -27.80 -41.15
CA ARG A 18 -32.18 -28.09 -39.71
C ARG A 18 -30.92 -28.84 -39.32
N LEU A 19 -30.28 -28.40 -38.25
CA LEU A 19 -29.22 -29.13 -37.56
C LEU A 19 -29.79 -29.67 -36.25
N ASP A 20 -29.90 -30.99 -36.14
CA ASP A 20 -30.30 -31.68 -34.92
C ASP A 20 -29.06 -31.97 -34.06
N LEU A 21 -28.97 -31.26 -32.95
CA LEU A 21 -27.89 -31.35 -31.97
C LEU A 21 -28.40 -31.91 -30.63
N SER A 22 -29.55 -32.59 -30.65
CA SER A 22 -30.17 -33.14 -29.43
C SER A 22 -29.43 -34.36 -28.88
N GLY A 23 -28.63 -35.06 -29.72
CA GLY A 23 -27.86 -36.25 -29.36
C GLY A 23 -26.95 -36.06 -28.14
N GLY A 24 -26.86 -37.10 -27.31
CA GLY A 24 -26.04 -37.10 -26.09
C GLY A 24 -26.58 -36.32 -24.90
N CYS A 25 -25.83 -36.31 -23.80
CA CYS A 25 -26.06 -35.37 -22.71
C CYS A 25 -25.69 -33.95 -23.16
N GLU A 26 -24.41 -33.68 -23.38
CA GLU A 26 -23.87 -32.43 -23.93
C GLU A 26 -23.05 -32.77 -25.19
N GLY A 27 -21.88 -33.37 -24.95
CA GLY A 27 -20.94 -34.03 -25.85
C GLY A 27 -20.48 -33.26 -27.11
N LEU A 28 -19.64 -33.90 -27.93
CA LEU A 28 -18.88 -33.28 -29.01
C LEU A 28 -19.58 -33.49 -30.35
N HIS A 29 -20.18 -32.42 -30.87
CA HIS A 29 -20.85 -32.37 -32.17
C HIS A 29 -19.90 -31.85 -33.25
N LEU A 30 -19.35 -32.74 -34.07
CA LEU A 30 -18.57 -32.36 -35.25
C LEU A 30 -19.51 -32.05 -36.41
N VAL A 31 -19.58 -30.80 -36.84
CA VAL A 31 -20.34 -30.37 -38.00
C VAL A 31 -19.41 -30.29 -39.21
N PHE A 32 -19.47 -31.33 -40.03
CA PHE A 32 -18.64 -31.44 -41.23
C PHE A 32 -19.31 -30.81 -42.44
N GLY A 33 -18.57 -29.99 -43.19
CA GLY A 33 -18.99 -29.52 -44.49
C GLY A 33 -17.80 -29.06 -45.33
N PRO A 34 -17.83 -29.23 -46.67
CA PRO A 34 -16.79 -28.69 -47.55
C PRO A 34 -16.65 -27.17 -47.39
N ASN A 35 -15.57 -26.59 -47.93
CA ASN A 35 -15.48 -25.13 -48.05
C ASN A 35 -16.71 -24.62 -48.80
N GLU A 36 -17.22 -23.44 -48.39
CA GLU A 36 -18.46 -22.82 -48.90
C GLU A 36 -19.78 -23.51 -48.49
N ALA A 37 -19.76 -24.61 -47.72
CA ALA A 37 -20.98 -25.23 -47.18
C ALA A 37 -21.75 -24.36 -46.16
N GLY A 38 -21.26 -23.16 -45.87
CA GLY A 38 -21.90 -22.19 -44.98
C GLY A 38 -21.58 -22.35 -43.49
N LYS A 39 -20.48 -22.99 -43.10
CA LYS A 39 -20.06 -23.20 -41.68
C LYS A 39 -20.04 -21.89 -40.88
N SER A 40 -19.28 -20.89 -41.35
CA SER A 40 -19.23 -19.58 -40.69
C SER A 40 -20.57 -18.83 -40.75
N SER A 41 -21.39 -19.08 -41.78
CA SER A 41 -22.76 -18.55 -41.84
C SER A 41 -23.68 -19.23 -40.81
N ALA A 42 -23.47 -20.51 -40.49
CA ALA A 42 -24.18 -21.24 -39.44
C ALA A 42 -23.76 -20.77 -38.03
N LEU A 43 -22.48 -20.45 -37.83
CA LEU A 43 -22.01 -19.80 -36.59
C LEU A 43 -22.64 -18.42 -36.40
N ARG A 44 -22.66 -17.58 -37.45
CA ARG A 44 -23.36 -16.28 -37.41
C ARG A 44 -24.86 -16.43 -37.22
N ALA A 45 -25.47 -17.49 -37.77
CA ALA A 45 -26.87 -17.81 -37.53
C ALA A 45 -27.13 -18.17 -36.07
N LEU A 46 -26.26 -18.96 -35.43
CA LEU A 46 -26.39 -19.28 -34.00
C LEU A 46 -26.34 -18.01 -33.13
N ARG A 47 -25.37 -17.11 -33.38
CA ARG A 47 -25.32 -15.80 -32.70
C ARG A 47 -26.56 -14.96 -32.97
N GLY A 48 -26.98 -14.92 -34.23
CA GLY A 48 -28.18 -14.23 -34.66
C GLY A 48 -29.46 -14.76 -34.00
N LEU A 49 -29.52 -16.06 -33.71
CA LEU A 49 -30.61 -16.73 -33.00
C LEU A 49 -30.61 -16.35 -31.51
N LEU A 50 -29.45 -16.33 -30.85
CA LEU A 50 -29.36 -16.06 -29.40
C LEU A 50 -29.55 -14.57 -29.08
N PHE A 51 -28.89 -13.67 -29.83
CA PHE A 51 -28.76 -12.26 -29.44
C PHE A 51 -29.44 -11.27 -30.39
N GLY A 52 -29.89 -11.71 -31.58
CA GLY A 52 -30.48 -10.81 -32.57
C GLY A 52 -29.77 -10.84 -33.92
N ILE A 53 -30.54 -10.78 -35.00
CA ILE A 53 -29.99 -10.57 -36.35
C ILE A 53 -29.65 -9.08 -36.51
N HIS A 54 -28.36 -8.77 -36.65
CA HIS A 54 -27.85 -7.41 -36.77
C HIS A 54 -28.47 -6.64 -37.97
N GLU A 55 -28.69 -5.33 -37.82
CA GLU A 55 -29.33 -4.50 -38.87
C GLU A 55 -28.56 -4.52 -40.19
N ARG A 56 -27.24 -4.42 -40.07
CA ARG A 56 -26.26 -4.61 -41.14
C ARG A 56 -25.76 -6.05 -41.06
N THR A 57 -26.44 -6.96 -41.73
CA THR A 57 -25.99 -8.35 -41.92
C THR A 57 -25.58 -8.54 -43.38
N ARG A 58 -24.54 -9.36 -43.61
CA ARG A 58 -24.10 -9.77 -44.95
C ARG A 58 -24.75 -11.09 -45.39
N ASP A 59 -25.55 -11.71 -44.53
CA ASP A 59 -26.20 -13.01 -44.76
C ASP A 59 -27.58 -12.87 -45.43
N ASP A 60 -27.85 -11.75 -46.12
CA ASP A 60 -29.07 -11.44 -46.89
C ASP A 60 -28.89 -11.58 -48.41
N PHE A 61 -27.81 -12.23 -48.87
CA PHE A 61 -27.50 -12.37 -50.29
C PHE A 61 -28.44 -13.31 -51.06
N ARG A 62 -29.06 -14.29 -50.39
CA ARG A 62 -30.02 -15.25 -50.99
C ARG A 62 -31.48 -14.94 -50.65
N HIS A 63 -31.73 -14.30 -49.51
CA HIS A 63 -33.05 -14.05 -48.93
C HIS A 63 -33.23 -12.57 -48.62
N GLY A 64 -34.41 -12.00 -48.87
CA GLY A 64 -34.66 -10.59 -48.59
C GLY A 64 -34.52 -10.27 -47.09
N LYS A 65 -34.09 -9.05 -46.75
CA LYS A 65 -33.88 -8.61 -45.35
C LYS A 65 -35.08 -8.88 -44.42
N GLN A 66 -36.31 -8.85 -44.92
CA GLN A 66 -37.52 -9.11 -44.13
C GLN A 66 -37.86 -10.61 -43.99
N GLU A 67 -37.32 -11.44 -44.87
CA GLU A 67 -37.52 -12.89 -44.92
C GLU A 67 -36.57 -13.63 -43.96
N LEU A 68 -35.52 -12.96 -43.48
CA LEU A 68 -34.55 -13.59 -42.58
C LEU A 68 -35.21 -14.14 -41.32
N ARG A 69 -35.12 -15.47 -41.14
CA ARG A 69 -35.72 -16.23 -40.04
C ARG A 69 -34.78 -17.33 -39.59
N LEU A 70 -34.59 -17.41 -38.29
CA LEU A 70 -33.83 -18.45 -37.61
C LEU A 70 -34.72 -19.08 -36.56
N GLY A 71 -34.79 -20.39 -36.49
CA GLY A 71 -35.44 -21.10 -35.39
C GLY A 71 -34.41 -21.82 -34.54
N GLY A 72 -34.78 -22.12 -33.31
CA GLY A 72 -33.98 -23.01 -32.50
C GLY A 72 -34.73 -23.53 -31.30
N ARG A 73 -34.18 -24.61 -30.73
CA ARG A 73 -34.65 -25.21 -29.49
C ARG A 73 -33.50 -25.29 -28.52
N LEU A 74 -33.64 -24.65 -27.36
CA LEU A 74 -32.64 -24.61 -26.31
C LEU A 74 -33.14 -25.41 -25.10
N ARG A 75 -32.21 -25.96 -24.32
CA ARG A 75 -32.47 -26.57 -23.01
C ARG A 75 -31.54 -25.99 -21.96
N ASN A 76 -32.03 -25.48 -20.84
CA ASN A 76 -31.16 -25.02 -19.75
C ASN A 76 -30.76 -26.17 -18.81
N ARG A 77 -29.91 -25.91 -17.80
CA ARG A 77 -29.45 -26.90 -16.82
C ARG A 77 -30.58 -27.50 -16.00
N ASN A 78 -31.68 -26.76 -15.85
CA ASN A 78 -32.87 -27.17 -15.10
C ASN A 78 -33.79 -28.07 -15.96
N GLY A 79 -33.46 -28.28 -17.23
CA GLY A 79 -34.23 -29.09 -18.17
C GLY A 79 -35.40 -28.36 -18.83
N GLU A 80 -35.55 -27.06 -18.62
CA GLU A 80 -36.54 -26.24 -19.30
C GLU A 80 -36.16 -26.11 -20.77
N GLU A 81 -37.13 -26.28 -21.67
CA GLU A 81 -36.92 -26.14 -23.11
C GLU A 81 -37.67 -24.92 -23.67
N LEU A 82 -37.00 -24.22 -24.58
CA LEU A 82 -37.60 -23.12 -25.32
C LEU A 82 -37.38 -23.34 -26.82
N ALA A 83 -38.48 -23.57 -27.54
CA ALA A 83 -38.52 -23.53 -28.99
C ALA A 83 -39.02 -22.15 -29.44
N PHE A 84 -38.27 -21.50 -30.32
CA PHE A 84 -38.60 -20.15 -30.77
C PHE A 84 -38.08 -19.88 -32.19
N VAL A 85 -38.63 -18.85 -32.81
CA VAL A 85 -38.20 -18.31 -34.09
C VAL A 85 -37.83 -16.86 -33.93
N ARG A 86 -36.61 -16.50 -34.32
CA ARG A 86 -36.14 -15.13 -34.34
C ARG A 86 -36.22 -14.54 -35.75
N ARG A 87 -36.86 -13.39 -35.87
CA ARG A 87 -36.91 -12.56 -37.08
C ARG A 87 -35.97 -11.37 -36.98
N LYS A 88 -35.59 -10.81 -38.13
CA LYS A 88 -34.89 -9.52 -38.17
C LYS A 88 -35.82 -8.36 -37.82
N GLY A 89 -35.42 -7.49 -36.89
CA GLY A 89 -36.18 -6.31 -36.47
C GLY A 89 -35.58 -5.61 -35.24
N ARG A 90 -36.20 -4.50 -34.81
CA ARG A 90 -35.80 -3.74 -33.59
C ARG A 90 -36.68 -4.02 -32.37
N LYS A 91 -37.89 -4.52 -32.58
CA LYS A 91 -38.89 -4.78 -31.54
C LYS A 91 -39.63 -6.07 -31.88
N SER A 92 -39.95 -6.87 -30.86
CA SER A 92 -40.70 -8.12 -31.00
C SER A 92 -40.08 -9.04 -32.06
N THR A 93 -38.79 -9.30 -31.88
CA THR A 93 -37.94 -10.11 -32.76
C THR A 93 -38.02 -11.59 -32.45
N LEU A 94 -38.35 -11.94 -31.21
CA LEU A 94 -38.53 -13.30 -30.74
C LEU A 94 -39.99 -13.73 -30.89
N LEU A 95 -40.24 -14.86 -31.54
CA LEU A 95 -41.56 -15.43 -31.81
C LEU A 95 -41.62 -16.86 -31.25
N ASP A 96 -42.77 -17.29 -30.77
CA ASP A 96 -43.04 -18.70 -30.50
C ASP A 96 -43.22 -19.49 -31.82
N PRO A 97 -43.32 -20.84 -31.77
CA PRO A 97 -43.52 -21.67 -32.96
C PRO A 97 -44.81 -21.34 -33.74
N ASP A 98 -45.82 -20.77 -33.08
CA ASP A 98 -47.10 -20.36 -33.65
C ASP A 98 -47.07 -18.95 -34.28
N GLY A 99 -45.93 -18.24 -34.18
CA GLY A 99 -45.70 -16.93 -34.78
C GLY A 99 -46.10 -15.73 -33.93
N LYS A 100 -46.42 -15.92 -32.64
CA LYS A 100 -46.75 -14.84 -31.70
C LYS A 100 -45.48 -14.33 -31.01
N ALA A 101 -45.40 -13.01 -30.81
CA ALA A 101 -44.23 -12.39 -30.18
C ALA A 101 -44.11 -12.76 -28.70
N ILE A 102 -42.92 -13.20 -28.31
CA ILE A 102 -42.50 -13.44 -26.93
C ILE A 102 -41.45 -12.40 -26.53
N GLY A 103 -41.36 -12.10 -25.23
CA GLY A 103 -40.40 -11.12 -24.71
C GLY A 103 -38.96 -11.65 -24.79
N GLU A 104 -37.98 -10.75 -24.92
CA GLU A 104 -36.55 -11.09 -24.94
C GLU A 104 -36.09 -11.69 -23.58
N ASP A 105 -36.83 -11.40 -22.51
CA ASP A 105 -36.67 -11.98 -21.17
C ASP A 105 -36.89 -13.50 -21.12
N ALA A 106 -37.57 -14.08 -22.12
CA ALA A 106 -37.72 -15.54 -22.23
C ALA A 106 -36.38 -16.28 -22.44
N LEU A 107 -35.34 -15.59 -22.94
CA LEU A 107 -34.01 -16.19 -23.16
C LEU A 107 -33.06 -16.05 -21.97
N LEU A 108 -33.35 -15.16 -21.01
CA LEU A 108 -32.51 -14.93 -19.83
C LEU A 108 -32.19 -16.22 -19.04
N PRO A 109 -33.15 -17.14 -18.79
CA PRO A 109 -32.87 -18.41 -18.11
C PRO A 109 -31.92 -19.36 -18.85
N PHE A 110 -31.71 -19.13 -20.15
CA PHE A 110 -30.85 -19.95 -21.01
C PHE A 110 -29.47 -19.30 -21.23
N LEU A 111 -29.43 -17.97 -21.32
CA LEU A 111 -28.20 -17.21 -21.59
C LEU A 111 -27.48 -16.77 -20.31
N GLY A 112 -28.19 -16.66 -19.19
CA GLY A 112 -27.66 -16.06 -17.96
C GLY A 112 -27.25 -14.59 -18.21
N GLU A 113 -26.02 -14.25 -17.78
CA GLU A 113 -25.41 -12.93 -18.01
C GLU A 113 -24.58 -12.84 -19.30
N VAL A 114 -24.69 -13.84 -20.20
CA VAL A 114 -23.93 -13.86 -21.45
C VAL A 114 -24.59 -12.97 -22.49
N ASP A 115 -23.87 -11.94 -22.94
CA ASP A 115 -24.22 -11.12 -24.10
C ASP A 115 -23.48 -11.59 -25.38
N ASP A 116 -23.82 -11.03 -26.54
CA ASP A 116 -23.20 -11.41 -27.83
C ASP A 116 -21.68 -11.26 -27.82
N GLY A 117 -21.18 -10.19 -27.19
CA GLY A 117 -19.74 -9.91 -27.11
C GLY A 117 -19.00 -10.87 -26.17
N LEU A 118 -19.63 -11.30 -25.07
CA LEU A 118 -19.07 -12.32 -24.18
C LEU A 118 -19.14 -13.70 -24.83
N PHE A 119 -20.21 -14.00 -25.57
CA PHE A 119 -20.34 -15.23 -26.35
C PHE A 119 -19.20 -15.40 -27.36
N GLU A 120 -18.96 -14.39 -28.18
CA GLU A 120 -17.88 -14.39 -29.17
C GLU A 120 -16.49 -14.52 -28.53
N ARG A 121 -16.25 -13.90 -27.37
CA ARG A 121 -14.93 -13.90 -26.73
C ARG A 121 -14.63 -15.12 -25.88
N LEU A 122 -15.62 -15.82 -25.34
CA LEU A 122 -15.41 -16.99 -24.48
C LEU A 122 -15.86 -18.28 -25.14
N PHE A 123 -17.05 -18.30 -25.73
CA PHE A 123 -17.71 -19.51 -26.21
C PHE A 123 -17.54 -19.76 -27.70
N GLY A 124 -17.24 -18.73 -28.50
CA GLY A 124 -16.89 -18.86 -29.92
C GLY A 124 -15.38 -18.79 -30.12
N ILE A 125 -14.79 -19.73 -30.86
CA ILE A 125 -13.41 -19.62 -31.33
C ILE A 125 -13.34 -20.10 -32.77
N ASP A 126 -12.83 -19.24 -33.65
CA ASP A 126 -12.48 -19.60 -35.02
C ASP A 126 -10.95 -19.67 -35.18
N TYR A 127 -10.51 -20.14 -36.34
CA TYR A 127 -9.10 -20.22 -36.68
C TYR A 127 -8.37 -18.86 -36.55
N GLU A 128 -8.96 -17.76 -37.05
CA GLU A 128 -8.33 -16.42 -36.97
C GLU A 128 -8.18 -15.95 -35.51
N SER A 129 -9.18 -16.19 -34.67
CA SER A 129 -9.15 -15.85 -33.24
C SER A 129 -8.17 -16.70 -32.45
N LEU A 130 -7.95 -17.95 -32.85
CA LEU A 130 -6.96 -18.85 -32.24
C LEU A 130 -5.53 -18.38 -32.55
N VAL A 131 -5.22 -18.13 -33.83
CA VAL A 131 -3.90 -17.66 -34.27
C VAL A 131 -3.63 -16.24 -33.76
N GLY A 132 -4.64 -15.37 -33.84
CA GLY A 132 -4.59 -14.01 -33.28
C GLY A 132 -4.30 -14.06 -31.78
N GLY A 133 -5.03 -14.88 -31.02
CA GLY A 133 -4.77 -15.07 -29.58
C GLY A 133 -3.37 -15.61 -29.25
N GLY A 134 -2.85 -16.54 -30.07
CA GLY A 134 -1.47 -17.03 -29.97
C GLY A 134 -0.41 -15.96 -30.29
N GLN A 135 -0.71 -15.04 -31.22
CA GLN A 135 0.11 -13.87 -31.54
C GLN A 135 0.05 -12.81 -30.45
N THR A 136 -1.12 -12.53 -29.88
CA THR A 136 -1.23 -11.54 -28.80
C THR A 136 -0.50 -11.99 -27.55
N LEU A 137 -0.53 -13.29 -27.23
CA LEU A 137 0.34 -13.87 -26.20
C LEU A 137 1.84 -13.66 -26.48
N LEU A 138 2.27 -13.60 -27.75
CA LEU A 138 3.65 -13.31 -28.13
C LEU A 138 3.99 -11.81 -28.01
N GLU A 139 3.14 -10.94 -28.56
CA GLU A 139 3.32 -9.48 -28.58
C GLU A 139 3.41 -8.91 -27.16
N GLU A 140 2.60 -9.47 -26.26
CA GLU A 140 2.55 -9.08 -24.87
C GLU A 140 3.48 -9.90 -23.96
N ARG A 141 4.34 -10.77 -24.51
CA ARG A 141 5.28 -11.63 -23.74
C ARG A 141 4.58 -12.48 -22.66
N GLY A 142 3.37 -12.96 -22.95
CA GLY A 142 2.54 -13.74 -22.04
C GLY A 142 1.84 -12.93 -20.94
N ARG A 143 1.92 -11.59 -20.95
CA ARG A 143 1.25 -10.71 -19.97
C ARG A 143 -0.26 -10.64 -20.17
N GLU A 144 -0.74 -10.68 -21.42
CA GLU A 144 -2.18 -10.54 -21.71
C GLU A 144 -3.04 -11.78 -21.38
N ALA A 145 -2.44 -12.90 -20.98
CA ALA A 145 -3.20 -13.99 -20.36
C ALA A 145 -4.03 -13.48 -19.17
N GLU A 146 -3.54 -12.44 -18.46
CA GLU A 146 -4.26 -11.75 -17.39
C GLU A 146 -5.49 -10.96 -17.87
N ALA A 147 -5.47 -10.39 -19.08
CA ALA A 147 -6.61 -9.69 -19.63
C ALA A 147 -7.74 -10.65 -20.02
N LEU A 148 -7.38 -11.85 -20.52
CA LEU A 148 -8.32 -12.96 -20.75
C LEU A 148 -8.98 -13.42 -19.43
N PHE A 149 -8.24 -13.45 -18.32
CA PHE A 149 -8.80 -13.78 -16.99
C PHE A 149 -9.72 -12.67 -16.45
N GLY A 150 -9.31 -11.40 -16.58
CA GLY A 150 -10.06 -10.26 -16.04
C GLY A 150 -11.33 -9.91 -16.82
N THR A 151 -11.33 -10.08 -18.14
CA THR A 151 -12.48 -9.73 -19.00
C THR A 151 -13.66 -10.68 -18.85
N ALA A 152 -13.43 -11.94 -18.47
CA ALA A 152 -14.47 -12.96 -18.27
C ALA A 152 -15.29 -12.77 -16.98
N LEU A 153 -14.76 -12.01 -16.01
CA LEU A 153 -15.33 -11.84 -14.66
C LEU A 153 -15.73 -10.39 -14.34
N GLY A 154 -15.83 -9.51 -15.35
CA GLY A 154 -16.32 -8.13 -15.17
C GLY A 154 -15.28 -7.08 -14.75
N ALA A 155 -13.97 -7.37 -14.84
CA ALA A 155 -12.92 -6.43 -14.43
C ALA A 155 -12.87 -5.14 -15.27
N THR A 156 -13.41 -5.14 -16.49
CA THR A 156 -13.53 -3.94 -17.34
C THR A 156 -14.46 -2.88 -16.75
N ALA A 157 -15.48 -3.27 -15.98
CA ALA A 157 -16.32 -2.32 -15.26
C ALA A 157 -15.57 -1.66 -14.09
N ILE A 158 -14.72 -2.43 -13.41
CA ILE A 158 -13.92 -1.97 -12.26
C ILE A 158 -12.79 -1.05 -12.71
N HIS A 159 -12.11 -1.35 -13.83
CA HIS A 159 -11.09 -0.46 -14.40
C HIS A 159 -11.69 0.89 -14.83
N ARG A 160 -12.89 0.92 -15.42
CA ARG A 160 -13.60 2.17 -15.70
C ARG A 160 -13.93 2.98 -14.43
N VAL A 161 -14.20 2.33 -13.31
CA VAL A 161 -14.42 3.00 -12.02
C VAL A 161 -13.10 3.55 -11.48
N LEU A 162 -11.99 2.80 -11.58
CA LEU A 162 -10.66 3.30 -11.22
C LEU A 162 -10.26 4.50 -12.07
N ASP A 163 -10.44 4.45 -13.39
CA ASP A 163 -10.14 5.57 -14.29
C ASP A 163 -10.97 6.81 -13.94
N ARG A 164 -12.25 6.62 -13.59
CA ARG A 164 -13.13 7.70 -13.16
C ARG A 164 -12.68 8.30 -11.83
N LEU A 165 -12.34 7.47 -10.85
CA LEU A 165 -11.81 7.92 -9.55
C LEU A 165 -10.48 8.66 -9.72
N ASP A 166 -9.59 8.20 -10.60
CA ASP A 166 -8.33 8.88 -10.89
C ASP A 166 -8.56 10.19 -11.66
N GLN A 167 -9.53 10.26 -12.59
CA GLN A 167 -9.93 11.52 -13.23
C GLN A 167 -10.53 12.52 -12.24
N GLU A 168 -11.40 12.08 -11.34
CA GLU A 168 -11.98 12.92 -10.28
C GLU A 168 -10.90 13.42 -9.31
N ALA A 169 -9.97 12.54 -8.89
CA ALA A 169 -8.84 12.93 -8.06
C ALA A 169 -7.93 13.95 -8.77
N ASN A 170 -7.62 13.72 -10.05
CA ASN A 170 -6.79 14.63 -10.84
C ASN A 170 -7.49 15.98 -11.10
N GLY A 171 -8.82 16.01 -11.18
CA GLY A 171 -9.61 17.25 -11.26
C GLY A 171 -9.55 18.07 -9.96
N LEU A 172 -9.35 17.42 -8.81
CA LEU A 172 -9.18 18.07 -7.52
C LEU A 172 -7.73 18.50 -7.28
N PHE A 173 -6.74 17.64 -7.56
CA PHE A 173 -5.33 17.94 -7.33
C PHE A 173 -4.38 17.16 -8.25
N LEU A 174 -3.44 17.88 -8.86
CA LEU A 174 -2.32 17.31 -9.62
C LEU A 174 -0.99 17.94 -9.17
N PRO A 175 0.07 17.14 -8.93
CA PRO A 175 1.39 17.68 -8.65
C PRO A 175 1.86 18.57 -9.80
N ARG A 176 2.21 19.83 -9.50
CA ARG A 176 2.72 20.83 -10.47
C ARG A 176 1.70 21.37 -11.49
N ALA A 177 0.40 21.19 -11.28
CA ALA A 177 -0.65 21.83 -12.10
C ALA A 177 -1.29 23.03 -11.37
N SER A 178 -1.78 24.03 -12.12
CA SER A 178 -2.47 25.22 -11.55
C SER A 178 -3.99 25.20 -11.68
N LYS A 179 -4.53 24.40 -12.62
CA LYS A 179 -5.96 24.33 -12.93
C LYS A 179 -6.84 23.51 -11.96
N PRO A 180 -6.38 22.40 -11.35
CA PRO A 180 -7.22 21.60 -10.46
C PRO A 180 -7.72 22.41 -9.26
N ARG A 181 -8.89 22.04 -8.72
CA ARG A 181 -9.63 22.89 -7.76
C ARG A 181 -8.82 23.23 -6.50
N ILE A 182 -8.08 22.27 -5.95
CA ILE A 182 -7.22 22.49 -4.77
C ILE A 182 -6.02 23.37 -5.13
N ASN A 183 -5.37 23.12 -6.27
CA ASN A 183 -4.23 23.94 -6.71
C ASN A 183 -4.63 25.39 -7.00
N ALA A 184 -5.80 25.62 -7.60
CA ALA A 184 -6.36 26.95 -7.85
C ALA A 184 -6.66 27.67 -6.53
N LEU A 185 -7.32 27.00 -5.58
CA LEU A 185 -7.61 27.57 -4.25
C LEU A 185 -6.33 27.85 -3.44
N ILE A 186 -5.27 27.03 -3.58
CA ILE A 186 -3.96 27.32 -2.97
C ILE A 186 -3.35 28.60 -3.58
N GLY A 187 -3.49 28.79 -4.90
CA GLY A 187 -3.07 30.01 -5.57
C GLY A 187 -3.85 31.24 -5.09
N GLU A 188 -5.18 31.15 -5.06
CA GLU A 188 -6.07 32.20 -4.54
C GLU A 188 -5.77 32.51 -3.07
N LEU A 189 -5.52 31.51 -2.23
CA LEU A 189 -5.10 31.70 -0.84
C LEU A 189 -3.78 32.45 -0.77
N GLY A 190 -2.78 32.07 -1.56
CA GLY A 190 -1.48 32.76 -1.59
C GLY A 190 -1.59 34.22 -2.02
N GLU A 191 -2.48 34.53 -2.96
CA GLU A 191 -2.74 35.90 -3.43
C GLU A 191 -3.53 36.73 -2.41
N THR A 192 -4.55 36.15 -1.78
CA THR A 192 -5.33 36.79 -0.70
C THR A 192 -4.47 36.99 0.56
N GLU A 193 -3.60 36.04 0.91
CA GLU A 193 -2.60 36.21 1.97
C GLU A 193 -1.57 37.30 1.63
N ARG A 194 -1.16 37.42 0.36
CA ARG A 194 -0.28 38.51 -0.08
C ARG A 194 -0.98 39.86 0.04
N ARG A 195 -2.22 39.97 -0.43
CA ARG A 195 -3.04 41.19 -0.31
C ARG A 195 -3.34 41.53 1.16
N LEU A 196 -3.58 40.53 2.00
CA LEU A 196 -3.70 40.69 3.44
C LEU A 196 -2.39 41.18 4.04
N ARG A 197 -1.23 40.61 3.66
CA ARG A 197 0.09 41.10 4.09
C ARG A 197 0.30 42.56 3.68
N ASP A 198 0.01 42.91 2.43
CA ASP A 198 0.19 44.25 1.87
C ASP A 198 -0.77 45.30 2.49
N ALA A 199 -2.04 44.96 2.69
CA ALA A 199 -3.02 45.84 3.36
C ALA A 199 -2.80 45.90 4.89
N SER A 200 -2.27 44.83 5.48
CA SER A 200 -1.90 44.81 6.89
C SER A 200 -0.66 45.63 7.17
N LEU A 201 0.17 46.01 6.18
CA LEU A 201 1.36 46.84 6.41
C LEU A 201 1.01 48.30 6.77
N SER A 202 -0.03 48.93 6.18
CA SER A 202 -0.40 50.32 6.54
C SER A 202 -1.38 50.43 7.72
N VAL A 203 -2.25 49.44 7.95
CA VAL A 203 -3.06 49.37 9.18
C VAL A 203 -2.19 48.93 10.36
N ARG A 204 -1.19 48.06 10.15
CA ARG A 204 -0.19 47.77 11.19
C ARG A 204 0.60 48.99 11.58
N GLU A 205 1.05 49.85 10.67
CA GLU A 205 1.88 50.98 11.09
C GLU A 205 1.09 52.03 11.89
N TRP A 206 -0.19 52.26 11.56
CA TRP A 206 -1.07 53.16 12.33
C TRP A 206 -1.61 52.52 13.61
N GLU A 207 -2.06 51.26 13.59
CA GLU A 207 -2.43 50.53 14.80
C GLU A 207 -1.20 50.24 15.66
N GLN A 208 0.00 49.97 15.12
CA GLN A 208 1.23 49.83 15.89
C GLN A 208 1.61 51.15 16.51
N SER A 209 1.51 52.28 15.80
CA SER A 209 1.83 53.57 16.40
C SER A 209 0.78 53.92 17.46
N LYS A 210 -0.54 53.72 17.18
CA LYS A 210 -1.68 53.97 18.11
C LYS A 210 -1.60 53.13 19.36
N ALA A 211 -1.43 51.84 19.13
CA ALA A 211 -1.20 50.88 20.18
C ALA A 211 0.09 51.21 20.91
N SER A 212 1.22 51.51 20.26
CA SER A 212 2.49 51.80 20.94
C SER A 212 2.41 53.03 21.85
N LEU A 213 1.70 54.11 21.45
CA LEU A 213 1.48 55.26 22.34
C LEU A 213 0.56 54.95 23.52
N ASP A 214 -0.63 54.42 23.25
CA ASP A 214 -1.60 54.14 24.31
C ASP A 214 -1.10 53.00 25.20
N ARG A 215 -0.24 52.12 24.66
CA ARG A 215 0.51 51.09 25.37
C ARG A 215 1.56 51.74 26.26
N ALA A 216 2.45 52.58 25.75
CA ALA A 216 3.50 53.19 26.55
C ALA A 216 2.92 54.08 27.68
N ILE A 217 1.80 54.80 27.45
CA ILE A 217 1.09 55.57 28.49
C ILE A 217 0.50 54.68 29.58
N ARG A 218 -0.17 53.59 29.19
CA ARG A 218 -0.80 52.68 30.16
C ARG A 218 0.23 51.81 30.87
N GLU A 219 1.25 51.35 30.18
CA GLU A 219 2.36 50.56 30.73
C GLU A 219 3.16 51.38 31.73
N LEU A 220 3.36 52.70 31.53
CA LEU A 220 4.06 53.52 32.52
C LEU A 220 3.31 53.63 33.86
N ALA A 221 2.02 53.98 33.80
CA ALA A 221 1.19 54.13 34.99
C ALA A 221 0.95 52.78 35.70
N ALA A 222 0.90 51.68 34.92
CA ALA A 222 0.87 50.33 35.46
C ALA A 222 2.19 49.97 36.15
N MET A 223 3.35 50.26 35.53
CA MET A 223 4.67 49.98 36.11
C MET A 223 4.89 50.70 37.45
N ASP A 224 4.53 51.98 37.55
CA ASP A 224 4.69 52.77 38.79
C ASP A 224 3.86 52.21 39.95
N THR A 225 2.65 51.72 39.66
CA THR A 225 1.77 51.07 40.64
C THR A 225 2.31 49.68 41.01
N GLU A 226 2.85 48.94 40.04
CA GLU A 226 3.42 47.61 40.22
C GLU A 226 4.69 47.66 41.08
N ILE A 227 5.59 48.62 40.86
CA ILE A 227 6.83 48.77 41.66
C ILE A 227 6.53 49.01 43.15
N ALA A 228 5.55 49.87 43.46
CA ALA A 228 5.15 50.16 44.84
C ALA A 228 4.47 48.96 45.52
N GLN A 229 3.62 48.22 44.79
CA GLN A 229 2.95 47.01 45.28
C GLN A 229 3.96 45.88 45.53
N MET A 230 4.89 45.65 44.61
CA MET A 230 5.90 44.60 44.72
C MET A 230 6.83 44.82 45.93
N THR A 231 7.20 46.07 46.25
CA THR A 231 8.12 46.36 47.38
C THR A 231 7.49 46.08 48.76
N LEU A 232 6.20 46.38 48.93
CA LEU A 232 5.44 46.09 50.16
C LEU A 232 5.20 44.58 50.30
N GLU A 233 4.85 43.94 49.19
CA GLU A 233 4.60 42.50 49.11
C GLU A 233 5.87 41.72 49.46
N ARG A 234 7.03 42.08 48.89
CA ARG A 234 8.34 41.50 49.21
C ARG A 234 8.61 41.42 50.72
N SER A 235 8.47 42.52 51.45
CA SER A 235 8.82 42.55 52.89
C SER A 235 7.90 41.69 53.76
N ARG A 236 6.64 41.50 53.34
CA ARG A 236 5.68 40.59 53.98
C ARG A 236 5.99 39.14 53.62
N LEU A 237 6.27 38.87 52.35
CA LEU A 237 6.59 37.55 51.84
C LEU A 237 7.90 37.01 52.43
N GLU A 238 8.91 37.84 52.72
CA GLU A 238 10.17 37.35 53.30
C GLU A 238 10.02 36.81 54.73
N ARG A 239 9.21 37.47 55.55
CA ARG A 239 8.91 37.04 56.92
C ARG A 239 8.08 35.76 56.92
N ILE A 240 7.10 35.70 56.02
CA ILE A 240 6.28 34.51 55.80
C ILE A 240 7.15 33.38 55.27
N ARG A 241 8.07 33.66 54.34
CA ARG A 241 8.99 32.68 53.80
C ARG A 241 9.76 31.94 54.90
N ARG A 242 10.20 32.67 55.90
CA ARG A 242 11.03 32.12 56.97
C ARG A 242 10.23 31.31 58.00
N THR A 243 8.91 31.51 58.10
CA THR A 243 8.08 31.02 59.23
C THR A 243 6.94 30.09 58.82
N LEU A 244 6.40 30.26 57.61
CA LEU A 244 5.31 29.48 57.06
C LEU A 244 5.56 27.97 56.84
N PRO A 245 6.76 27.49 56.41
CA PRO A 245 6.94 26.05 56.13
C PRO A 245 6.68 25.21 57.37
N ASP A 246 7.20 25.66 58.50
CA ASP A 246 7.07 24.94 59.74
C ASP A 246 5.66 25.12 60.32
N LEU A 247 4.96 26.25 60.11
CA LEU A 247 3.58 26.48 60.61
C LEU A 247 2.57 25.59 59.89
N VAL A 248 2.67 25.52 58.56
CA VAL A 248 1.79 24.68 57.74
C VAL A 248 2.08 23.21 57.98
N ARG A 249 3.35 22.83 58.12
CA ARG A 249 3.71 21.44 58.43
C ARG A 249 3.16 21.03 59.80
N MET A 250 3.23 21.91 60.79
CA MET A 250 2.66 21.67 62.11
C MET A 250 1.12 21.53 62.08
N SER A 251 0.39 22.45 61.44
CA SER A 251 -1.08 22.38 61.42
C SER A 251 -1.57 21.16 60.65
N ARG A 252 -0.93 20.84 59.51
CA ARG A 252 -1.32 19.73 58.64
C ARG A 252 -1.07 18.38 59.30
N LEU A 253 0.06 18.21 59.98
CA LEU A 253 0.35 16.96 60.67
C LEU A 253 -0.64 16.72 61.84
N ARG A 254 -1.02 17.79 62.58
CA ARG A 254 -2.04 17.72 63.64
C ARG A 254 -3.42 17.35 63.09
N GLU A 255 -3.86 18.05 62.06
CA GLU A 255 -5.17 17.84 61.44
C GLU A 255 -5.28 16.47 60.75
N GLN A 256 -4.22 16.00 60.10
CA GLN A 256 -4.20 14.67 59.49
C GLN A 256 -4.18 13.55 60.54
N LEU A 257 -3.53 13.76 61.69
CA LEU A 257 -3.58 12.81 62.81
C LEU A 257 -4.96 12.73 63.45
N GLU A 258 -5.62 13.87 63.66
CA GLU A 258 -6.98 13.88 64.20
C GLU A 258 -7.98 13.31 63.20
N GLY A 259 -7.88 13.68 61.91
CA GLY A 259 -8.80 13.26 60.86
C GLY A 259 -8.78 11.76 60.54
N ILE A 260 -7.65 11.08 60.75
CA ILE A 260 -7.57 9.63 60.52
C ILE A 260 -8.31 8.83 61.62
N GLY A 261 -8.45 9.38 62.84
CA GLY A 261 -9.14 8.72 63.95
C GLY A 261 -8.48 7.39 64.40
N THR A 262 -9.21 6.55 65.11
CA THR A 262 -8.74 5.22 65.53
C THR A 262 -8.76 4.24 64.36
N VAL A 263 -7.65 3.54 64.13
CA VAL A 263 -7.46 2.64 62.98
C VAL A 263 -7.11 1.22 63.44
N PRO A 264 -7.57 0.17 62.74
CA PRO A 264 -7.31 -1.23 63.10
C PRO A 264 -5.85 -1.63 62.84
N VAL A 265 -5.39 -2.71 63.46
CA VAL A 265 -4.01 -3.20 63.26
C VAL A 265 -3.98 -4.17 62.08
N LEU A 266 -3.39 -3.74 60.97
CA LEU A 266 -3.26 -4.53 59.75
C LEU A 266 -1.85 -5.13 59.61
N ALA A 267 -1.75 -6.28 58.93
CA ALA A 267 -0.48 -6.92 58.56
C ALA A 267 0.21 -6.18 57.40
N GLU A 268 1.52 -6.32 57.25
CA GLU A 268 2.31 -5.57 56.26
C GLU A 268 2.01 -5.95 54.79
N ASP A 269 1.54 -7.18 54.52
CA ASP A 269 1.24 -7.73 53.18
C ASP A 269 -0.20 -7.46 52.69
N PHE A 270 -0.99 -6.74 53.49
CA PHE A 270 -2.43 -6.61 53.32
C PHE A 270 -2.84 -5.93 51.99
N ALA A 271 -2.14 -4.85 51.62
CA ALA A 271 -2.47 -4.06 50.43
C ALA A 271 -2.25 -4.81 49.10
N THR A 272 -1.16 -5.58 49.00
CA THR A 272 -0.82 -6.35 47.81
C THR A 272 -1.88 -7.41 47.51
N ARG A 273 -2.38 -8.08 48.56
CA ARG A 273 -3.40 -9.12 48.43
C ARG A 273 -4.74 -8.57 47.96
N ARG A 274 -5.08 -7.33 48.33
CA ARG A 274 -6.31 -6.65 47.89
C ARG A 274 -6.25 -6.28 46.41
N GLU A 275 -5.18 -5.62 45.96
CA GLU A 275 -5.06 -5.13 44.58
C GLU A 275 -5.11 -6.25 43.56
N GLU A 276 -4.42 -7.35 43.85
CA GLU A 276 -4.47 -8.54 43.00
C GLU A 276 -5.88 -9.14 42.92
N ALA A 277 -6.65 -9.11 44.00
CA ALA A 277 -8.00 -9.63 44.03
C ALA A 277 -8.99 -8.73 43.26
N VAL A 278 -8.93 -7.41 43.44
CA VAL A 278 -9.79 -6.44 42.69
C VAL A 278 -9.52 -6.50 41.19
N ALA A 279 -8.25 -6.54 40.77
CA ALA A 279 -7.88 -6.60 39.36
C ALA A 279 -8.27 -7.93 38.69
N LYS A 280 -8.32 -9.02 39.45
CA LYS A 280 -8.82 -10.32 38.97
C LYS A 280 -10.34 -10.29 38.83
N LEU A 281 -11.05 -9.70 39.79
CA LEU A 281 -12.50 -9.56 39.78
C LEU A 281 -13.00 -8.76 38.56
N ALA A 282 -12.49 -7.55 38.36
CA ALA A 282 -12.93 -6.68 37.27
C ALA A 282 -12.74 -7.29 35.87
N ARG A 283 -11.58 -7.93 35.64
CA ARG A 283 -11.29 -8.63 34.37
C ARG A 283 -12.23 -9.81 34.14
N ALA A 284 -12.57 -10.54 35.20
CA ALA A 284 -13.45 -11.69 35.11
C ALA A 284 -14.93 -11.26 34.90
N ASP A 285 -15.40 -10.17 35.51
CA ASP A 285 -16.74 -9.63 35.29
C ASP A 285 -16.96 -9.12 33.86
N GLU A 286 -16.00 -8.39 33.29
CA GLU A 286 -16.07 -7.91 31.90
C GLU A 286 -16.06 -9.08 30.90
N ALA A 287 -15.19 -10.07 31.13
CA ALA A 287 -15.15 -11.29 30.32
C ALA A 287 -16.49 -12.06 30.39
N ARG A 288 -17.09 -12.18 31.58
CA ARG A 288 -18.41 -12.80 31.77
C ARG A 288 -19.51 -12.06 31.00
N ALA A 289 -19.56 -10.73 31.10
CA ALA A 289 -20.60 -9.93 30.45
C ALA A 289 -20.55 -10.03 28.91
N ASN A 290 -19.35 -9.95 28.33
CA ASN A 290 -19.14 -10.08 26.88
C ASN A 290 -19.48 -11.48 26.38
N ALA A 291 -19.09 -12.52 27.12
CA ALA A 291 -19.42 -13.90 26.78
C ALA A 291 -20.93 -14.17 26.93
N GLN A 292 -21.59 -13.61 27.95
CA GLN A 292 -23.04 -13.76 28.13
C GLN A 292 -23.84 -13.14 26.98
N HIS A 293 -23.48 -11.94 26.54
CA HIS A 293 -24.16 -11.29 25.40
C HIS A 293 -24.02 -12.12 24.11
N ARG A 294 -22.84 -12.68 23.85
CA ARG A 294 -22.62 -13.60 22.72
C ARG A 294 -23.44 -14.88 22.83
N LEU A 295 -23.51 -15.46 24.03
CA LEU A 295 -24.26 -16.69 24.28
C LEU A 295 -25.75 -16.50 24.05
N ASP A 296 -26.31 -15.37 24.50
CA ASP A 296 -27.73 -15.07 24.33
C ASP A 296 -28.09 -14.97 22.84
N GLY A 297 -27.24 -14.31 22.03
CA GLY A 297 -27.42 -14.27 20.57
C GLY A 297 -27.33 -15.65 19.90
N LEU A 298 -26.39 -16.50 20.35
CA LEU A 298 -26.26 -17.86 19.82
C LEU A 298 -27.43 -18.76 20.23
N ARG A 299 -27.99 -18.61 21.44
CA ARG A 299 -29.12 -19.40 21.92
C ARG A 299 -30.40 -19.11 21.14
N VAL A 300 -30.63 -17.86 20.73
CA VAL A 300 -31.77 -17.51 19.87
C VAL A 300 -31.66 -18.24 18.52
N LEU A 301 -30.51 -18.17 17.87
CA LEU A 301 -30.27 -18.82 16.57
C LEU A 301 -30.35 -20.36 16.66
N VAL A 302 -29.87 -20.95 17.75
CA VAL A 302 -29.99 -22.40 18.01
C VAL A 302 -31.45 -22.79 18.22
N GLY A 303 -32.23 -21.98 18.94
CA GLY A 303 -33.66 -22.23 19.15
C GLY A 303 -34.45 -22.21 17.84
N GLU A 304 -34.24 -21.18 17.02
CA GLU A 304 -34.91 -21.02 15.71
C GLU A 304 -34.65 -22.18 14.75
N LEU A 305 -33.43 -22.71 14.73
CA LEU A 305 -33.05 -23.82 13.82
C LEU A 305 -33.36 -25.20 14.40
N SER A 306 -33.45 -25.35 15.72
CA SER A 306 -33.71 -26.65 16.36
C SER A 306 -35.13 -27.16 16.13
N ASP A 307 -36.11 -26.25 16.04
CA ASP A 307 -37.52 -26.60 15.81
C ASP A 307 -37.81 -26.94 14.34
N ALA A 308 -36.89 -26.63 13.42
CA ALA A 308 -37.04 -26.82 11.98
C ALA A 308 -36.49 -28.17 11.46
N VAL A 309 -35.82 -28.97 12.30
CA VAL A 309 -35.20 -30.25 11.91
C VAL A 309 -36.17 -31.43 12.11
N SER A 310 -36.42 -32.20 11.06
CA SER A 310 -37.21 -33.44 11.08
C SER A 310 -36.30 -34.67 11.14
N GLU A 311 -36.29 -35.37 12.29
CA GLU A 311 -35.43 -36.55 12.50
C GLU A 311 -35.90 -37.80 11.73
N ASP A 312 -37.17 -37.88 11.34
CA ASP A 312 -37.72 -39.07 10.66
C ASP A 312 -37.29 -39.15 9.20
N LEU A 313 -37.15 -38.00 8.51
CA LEU A 313 -36.60 -37.93 7.16
C LEU A 313 -35.11 -38.31 7.13
N LEU A 314 -34.33 -37.81 8.09
CA LEU A 314 -32.89 -38.07 8.17
C LEU A 314 -32.55 -39.54 8.48
N ARG A 315 -33.45 -40.28 9.14
CA ARG A 315 -33.24 -41.70 9.53
C ARG A 315 -33.36 -42.68 8.36
N GLU A 316 -34.23 -42.39 7.38
CA GLU A 316 -34.51 -43.29 6.23
C GLU A 316 -33.79 -42.83 4.95
N SER A 317 -32.72 -42.06 5.08
CA SER A 317 -32.06 -41.39 3.97
C SER A 317 -31.53 -42.35 2.89
N GLU A 318 -30.93 -43.48 3.28
CA GLU A 318 -30.42 -44.48 2.34
C GLU A 318 -31.53 -45.15 1.51
N SER A 319 -32.72 -45.34 2.09
CA SER A 319 -33.86 -45.95 1.39
C SER A 319 -34.52 -44.98 0.40
N ILE A 320 -34.48 -43.67 0.68
CA ILE A 320 -34.97 -42.63 -0.23
C ILE A 320 -34.00 -42.49 -1.44
N ASP A 321 -32.70 -42.59 -1.19
CA ASP A 321 -31.67 -42.45 -2.23
C ASP A 321 -31.69 -43.64 -3.23
N ASP A 322 -31.87 -44.90 -2.79
CA ASP A 322 -32.00 -46.09 -3.68
C ASP A 322 -33.23 -46.02 -4.61
N LEU A 323 -34.38 -45.59 -4.09
CA LEU A 323 -35.61 -45.46 -4.88
C LEU A 323 -35.51 -44.36 -5.93
N ARG A 324 -34.74 -43.30 -5.64
CA ARG A 324 -34.46 -42.20 -6.58
C ARG A 324 -33.60 -42.68 -7.75
N GLU A 325 -32.61 -43.54 -7.48
CA GLU A 325 -31.72 -44.08 -8.51
C GLU A 325 -32.46 -45.02 -9.47
N ARG A 326 -33.35 -45.87 -8.95
CA ARG A 326 -34.12 -46.85 -9.74
C ARG A 326 -35.29 -46.24 -10.54
N LEU A 327 -35.64 -44.98 -10.31
CA LEU A 327 -36.68 -44.26 -11.04
C LEU A 327 -36.34 -44.01 -12.53
N GLY A 328 -35.06 -43.89 -12.86
CA GLY A 328 -34.60 -43.64 -14.22
C GLY A 328 -34.81 -44.82 -15.18
N SER A 329 -34.62 -46.05 -14.69
CA SER A 329 -34.78 -47.27 -15.49
C SER A 329 -36.25 -47.60 -15.77
N HIS A 330 -37.15 -47.31 -14.83
CA HIS A 330 -38.59 -47.53 -14.98
C HIS A 330 -39.26 -46.59 -16.00
N ARG A 331 -38.91 -45.29 -16.00
CA ARG A 331 -39.45 -44.30 -16.95
C ARG A 331 -39.08 -44.59 -18.41
N LYS A 332 -37.83 -45.04 -18.63
CA LYS A 332 -37.30 -45.36 -19.96
C LYS A 332 -38.00 -46.58 -20.57
N ALA A 333 -38.25 -47.62 -19.78
CA ALA A 333 -38.93 -48.82 -20.24
C ALA A 333 -40.39 -48.56 -20.66
N ALA A 334 -41.12 -47.69 -19.94
CA ALA A 334 -42.53 -47.39 -20.23
C ALA A 334 -42.75 -46.57 -21.53
N GLN A 335 -41.82 -45.69 -21.88
CA GLN A 335 -41.88 -44.89 -23.11
C GLN A 335 -41.57 -45.72 -24.36
N ASP A 336 -40.52 -46.55 -24.30
CA ASP A 336 -40.08 -47.39 -25.43
C ASP A 336 -41.21 -48.34 -25.92
N ARG A 337 -42.12 -48.75 -25.04
CA ARG A 337 -43.18 -49.71 -25.37
C ARG A 337 -44.19 -49.20 -26.38
N ALA A 338 -44.62 -47.94 -26.25
CA ALA A 338 -45.70 -47.38 -27.07
C ALA A 338 -45.24 -47.15 -28.53
N GLU A 339 -43.98 -46.72 -28.69
CA GLU A 339 -43.35 -46.53 -30.00
C GLU A 339 -43.14 -47.87 -30.72
N LEU A 340 -42.66 -48.89 -30.02
CA LEU A 340 -42.40 -50.22 -30.61
C LEU A 340 -43.68 -50.89 -31.16
N VAL A 341 -44.85 -50.62 -30.58
CA VAL A 341 -46.15 -51.16 -31.03
C VAL A 341 -46.66 -50.43 -32.29
N ALA A 342 -46.54 -49.10 -32.32
CA ALA A 342 -46.95 -48.28 -33.47
C ALA A 342 -46.03 -48.52 -34.69
N GLU A 343 -44.73 -48.68 -34.44
CA GLU A 343 -43.73 -48.94 -35.48
C GLU A 343 -43.95 -50.29 -36.17
N LEU A 344 -44.38 -51.32 -35.43
CA LEU A 344 -44.71 -52.63 -36.02
C LEU A 344 -45.84 -52.54 -37.06
N ALA A 345 -46.90 -51.77 -36.77
CA ALA A 345 -48.07 -51.64 -37.66
C ALA A 345 -47.77 -50.79 -38.91
N GLY A 346 -46.94 -49.74 -38.78
CA GLY A 346 -46.54 -48.90 -39.91
C GLY A 346 -45.68 -49.63 -40.94
N ARG A 347 -44.73 -50.46 -40.48
CA ARG A 347 -43.80 -51.17 -41.36
C ARG A 347 -44.49 -52.22 -42.24
N GLU A 348 -45.55 -52.86 -41.75
CA GLU A 348 -46.34 -53.85 -42.51
C GLU A 348 -47.20 -53.18 -43.61
N SER A 349 -47.67 -51.94 -43.40
CA SER A 349 -48.46 -51.20 -44.40
C SER A 349 -47.60 -50.59 -45.52
N GLU A 350 -46.41 -50.09 -45.19
CA GLU A 350 -45.49 -49.45 -46.16
C GLU A 350 -44.89 -50.46 -47.15
N ALA A 351 -44.57 -51.68 -46.68
CA ALA A 351 -44.05 -52.75 -47.52
C ALA A 351 -45.01 -53.11 -48.66
N SER A 352 -46.33 -53.04 -48.40
CA SER A 352 -47.37 -53.34 -49.39
C SER A 352 -47.57 -52.22 -50.42
N ALA A 353 -47.36 -50.96 -50.04
CA ALA A 353 -47.53 -49.82 -50.94
C ALA A 353 -46.38 -49.68 -51.95
N LEU A 354 -45.15 -49.97 -51.52
CA LEU A 354 -43.95 -49.88 -52.36
C LEU A 354 -43.92 -50.92 -53.48
N LEU A 355 -44.45 -52.13 -53.25
CA LEU A 355 -44.55 -53.16 -54.29
C LEU A 355 -45.55 -52.81 -55.40
N GLN A 356 -46.56 -51.99 -55.09
CA GLN A 356 -47.63 -51.57 -56.01
C GLN A 356 -47.18 -50.55 -57.06
N GLN A 357 -46.13 -49.77 -56.79
CA GLN A 357 -45.63 -48.72 -57.69
C GLN A 357 -44.79 -49.25 -58.86
N VAL A 358 -44.13 -50.40 -58.71
CA VAL A 358 -43.17 -50.91 -59.70
C VAL A 358 -43.78 -51.98 -60.61
N ARG A 359 -44.74 -52.77 -60.12
CA ARG A 359 -45.46 -53.79 -60.91
C ARG A 359 -46.86 -54.07 -60.34
N SER A 360 -47.89 -53.83 -61.15
CA SER A 360 -49.30 -53.86 -60.73
C SER A 360 -49.92 -55.26 -60.61
N ASP A 361 -49.16 -56.30 -60.92
CA ASP A 361 -49.56 -57.72 -61.06
C ASP A 361 -49.40 -58.57 -59.77
N LEU A 362 -48.90 -58.01 -58.66
CA LEU A 362 -48.62 -58.71 -57.40
C LEU A 362 -49.54 -58.23 -56.26
N THR A 363 -50.77 -58.76 -56.12
CA THR A 363 -51.75 -58.27 -55.11
C THR A 363 -52.64 -59.33 -54.42
N ARG A 364 -52.28 -60.62 -54.38
CA ARG A 364 -53.22 -61.64 -53.83
C ARG A 364 -52.71 -62.63 -52.77
N GLU A 365 -51.51 -62.47 -52.20
CA GLU A 365 -51.04 -63.32 -51.08
C GLU A 365 -50.39 -62.48 -49.95
N PRO A 366 -50.25 -63.01 -48.72
CA PRO A 366 -49.56 -62.28 -47.66
C PRO A 366 -48.12 -61.94 -48.08
N VAL A 367 -47.72 -60.68 -47.83
CA VAL A 367 -46.49 -59.99 -48.25
C VAL A 367 -45.18 -60.80 -48.16
N PRO A 368 -44.97 -61.79 -47.25
CA PRO A 368 -43.72 -62.54 -47.21
C PRO A 368 -43.43 -63.43 -48.44
N ALA A 369 -44.44 -63.81 -49.24
CA ALA A 369 -44.25 -64.77 -50.34
C ALA A 369 -43.70 -64.15 -51.64
N ASP A 370 -44.06 -62.90 -51.96
CA ASP A 370 -43.73 -62.23 -53.23
C ASP A 370 -42.28 -61.69 -53.30
N VAL A 371 -41.67 -61.43 -52.14
CA VAL A 371 -40.29 -60.90 -51.98
C VAL A 371 -39.21 -61.86 -52.51
N THR A 372 -39.48 -63.16 -52.59
CA THR A 372 -38.48 -64.17 -52.98
C THR A 372 -38.16 -64.17 -54.48
N ARG A 373 -39.04 -63.62 -55.33
CA ARG A 373 -38.89 -63.61 -56.80
C ARG A 373 -38.12 -62.40 -57.36
N LEU A 374 -37.93 -61.33 -56.59
CA LEU A 374 -37.33 -60.05 -57.04
C LEU A 374 -35.83 -59.89 -56.75
N LYS A 375 -35.22 -60.82 -55.99
CA LYS A 375 -33.80 -60.76 -55.56
C LYS A 375 -32.73 -60.74 -56.68
N PRO A 376 -32.87 -61.39 -57.86
CA PRO A 376 -31.79 -61.42 -58.87
C PRO A 376 -31.49 -60.08 -59.57
N LEU A 377 -32.48 -59.20 -59.74
CA LEU A 377 -32.32 -57.89 -60.42
C LEU A 377 -31.47 -56.89 -59.61
N LEU A 378 -31.40 -57.04 -58.29
CA LEU A 378 -30.61 -56.19 -57.38
C LEU A 378 -29.08 -56.42 -57.50
N SER A 379 -28.65 -57.48 -58.18
CA SER A 379 -27.22 -57.83 -58.37
C SER A 379 -26.44 -56.86 -59.27
N ARG A 380 -27.12 -56.04 -60.09
CA ARG A 380 -26.48 -55.08 -61.03
C ARG A 380 -26.54 -53.62 -60.57
N ARG A 381 -27.28 -53.31 -59.48
CA ARG A 381 -27.45 -51.97 -58.90
C ARG A 381 -26.12 -51.28 -58.58
N ARG A 382 -25.15 -52.04 -58.05
CA ARG A 382 -23.87 -51.51 -57.57
C ARG A 382 -23.10 -50.75 -58.66
N ARG A 383 -22.99 -51.32 -59.87
CA ARG A 383 -22.23 -50.72 -60.98
C ARG A 383 -22.86 -49.41 -61.52
N ALA A 384 -24.19 -49.32 -61.53
CA ALA A 384 -24.92 -48.10 -61.91
C ALA A 384 -24.84 -47.00 -60.86
N THR A 385 -24.91 -47.37 -59.58
CA THR A 385 -24.77 -46.43 -58.46
C THR A 385 -23.33 -45.88 -58.40
N ASP A 386 -22.33 -46.73 -58.59
CA ASP A 386 -20.91 -46.35 -58.51
C ASP A 386 -20.49 -45.34 -59.59
N LEU A 387 -20.95 -45.51 -60.84
CA LEU A 387 -20.68 -44.55 -61.91
C LEU A 387 -21.54 -43.28 -61.79
N GLY A 388 -22.79 -43.38 -61.33
CA GLY A 388 -23.66 -42.23 -61.08
C GLY A 388 -23.13 -41.30 -59.98
N ALA A 389 -22.61 -41.88 -58.89
CA ALA A 389 -22.00 -41.15 -57.78
C ALA A 389 -20.70 -40.40 -58.17
N ARG A 390 -19.96 -40.91 -59.17
CA ARG A 390 -18.70 -40.30 -59.62
C ARG A 390 -18.89 -39.08 -60.53
N LYS A 391 -20.09 -38.85 -61.10
CA LYS A 391 -20.36 -37.72 -61.99
C LYS A 391 -20.20 -36.37 -61.31
N ALA A 392 -20.90 -36.18 -60.18
CA ALA A 392 -20.88 -34.93 -59.43
C ALA A 392 -19.46 -34.65 -58.90
N ALA A 393 -18.80 -35.67 -58.34
CA ALA A 393 -17.44 -35.52 -57.80
C ALA A 393 -16.42 -35.01 -58.82
N VAL A 394 -16.49 -35.46 -60.08
CA VAL A 394 -15.52 -35.06 -61.10
C VAL A 394 -15.85 -33.69 -61.72
N VAL A 395 -17.14 -33.35 -61.84
CA VAL A 395 -17.58 -32.01 -62.29
C VAL A 395 -17.31 -30.94 -61.23
N ASP A 396 -17.62 -31.24 -59.96
CA ASP A 396 -17.40 -30.33 -58.84
C ASP A 396 -15.90 -30.11 -58.58
N ALA A 397 -15.08 -31.16 -58.68
CA ALA A 397 -13.62 -31.03 -58.60
C ALA A 397 -13.06 -30.12 -59.71
N LEU A 398 -13.61 -30.19 -60.92
CA LEU A 398 -13.20 -29.33 -62.02
C LEU A 398 -13.59 -27.85 -61.78
N ALA A 399 -14.83 -27.60 -61.37
CA ALA A 399 -15.33 -26.25 -61.12
C ALA A 399 -14.60 -25.60 -59.92
N LYS A 400 -14.41 -26.36 -58.83
CA LYS A 400 -13.76 -25.90 -57.61
C LYS A 400 -12.29 -25.54 -57.83
N THR A 401 -11.50 -26.41 -58.44
CA THR A 401 -10.07 -26.13 -58.65
C THR A 401 -9.85 -24.93 -59.59
N ARG A 402 -10.79 -24.66 -60.50
CA ARG A 402 -10.76 -23.47 -61.37
C ARG A 402 -11.05 -22.18 -60.60
N ALA A 403 -11.99 -22.20 -59.67
CA ALA A 403 -12.31 -21.07 -58.79
C ALA A 403 -11.19 -20.79 -57.78
N ASP A 404 -10.68 -21.82 -57.11
CA ASP A 404 -9.59 -21.73 -56.12
C ASP A 404 -8.30 -21.14 -56.75
N LEU A 405 -8.01 -21.51 -58.01
CA LEU A 405 -6.86 -20.97 -58.75
C LEU A 405 -7.02 -19.48 -59.06
N ALA A 406 -8.22 -19.04 -59.47
CA ALA A 406 -8.50 -17.64 -59.78
C ALA A 406 -8.41 -16.75 -58.54
N GLU A 407 -8.97 -17.18 -57.41
CA GLU A 407 -8.90 -16.45 -56.13
C GLU A 407 -7.45 -16.33 -55.63
N THR A 408 -6.68 -17.42 -55.71
CA THR A 408 -5.27 -17.41 -55.27
C THR A 408 -4.42 -16.46 -56.11
N GLN A 409 -4.68 -16.37 -57.42
CA GLN A 409 -3.98 -15.45 -58.33
C GLN A 409 -4.30 -13.97 -58.04
N GLU A 410 -5.56 -13.65 -57.72
CA GLU A 410 -5.96 -12.29 -57.35
C GLU A 410 -5.29 -11.85 -56.03
N ARG A 411 -5.30 -12.72 -55.01
CA ARG A 411 -4.63 -12.47 -53.72
C ARG A 411 -3.13 -12.28 -53.87
N LEU A 412 -2.48 -13.07 -54.72
CA LEU A 412 -1.05 -12.91 -55.04
C LEU A 412 -0.76 -11.52 -55.64
N GLY A 413 -1.62 -11.05 -56.55
CA GLY A 413 -1.48 -9.72 -57.15
C GLY A 413 -1.56 -8.58 -56.12
N LEU A 414 -2.53 -8.65 -55.21
CA LEU A 414 -2.71 -7.65 -54.16
C LEU A 414 -1.52 -7.59 -53.19
N ARG A 415 -1.01 -8.75 -52.74
CA ARG A 415 0.11 -8.82 -51.79
C ARG A 415 1.45 -8.44 -52.43
N ALA A 416 1.67 -8.78 -53.69
CA ALA A 416 2.86 -8.36 -54.43
C ALA A 416 2.91 -6.84 -54.65
N ALA A 417 1.75 -6.21 -54.89
CA ALA A 417 1.66 -4.75 -54.98
C ALA A 417 1.96 -4.06 -53.64
N ALA A 418 1.40 -4.57 -52.54
CA ALA A 418 1.67 -4.05 -51.18
C ALA A 418 3.16 -4.14 -50.79
N LEU A 419 3.85 -5.20 -51.21
CA LEU A 419 5.29 -5.35 -50.99
C LEU A 419 6.12 -4.32 -51.80
N ALA A 420 5.67 -3.95 -52.99
CA ALA A 420 6.34 -2.97 -53.85
C ALA A 420 6.23 -1.52 -53.31
N GLU A 421 5.21 -1.22 -52.52
CA GLU A 421 5.00 0.11 -51.90
C GLU A 421 5.84 0.35 -50.64
N LEU A 422 6.44 -0.70 -50.04
CA LEU A 422 7.25 -0.57 -48.83
C LEU A 422 8.72 -0.22 -49.14
N PRO A 423 9.24 0.92 -48.64
CA PRO A 423 10.66 1.26 -48.79
C PRO A 423 11.57 0.28 -48.04
N ALA A 424 12.80 0.09 -48.53
CA ALA A 424 13.79 -0.76 -47.87
C ALA A 424 14.27 -0.11 -46.56
N ALA A 425 13.73 -0.54 -45.42
CA ALA A 425 14.15 -0.06 -44.11
C ALA A 425 15.55 -0.61 -43.77
N VAL A 426 16.53 0.29 -43.58
CA VAL A 426 17.89 -0.05 -43.13
C VAL A 426 17.98 0.20 -41.63
N VAL A 427 18.11 -0.86 -40.84
CA VAL A 427 18.37 -0.76 -39.39
C VAL A 427 19.83 -0.31 -39.19
N SER A 428 20.05 0.84 -38.54
CA SER A 428 21.39 1.38 -38.29
C SER A 428 22.01 0.76 -37.04
N THR A 429 23.09 -0.01 -37.21
CA THR A 429 23.87 -0.61 -36.11
C THR A 429 24.58 0.44 -35.24
N ASP A 430 24.93 1.58 -35.83
CA ASP A 430 25.60 2.68 -35.13
C ASP A 430 24.64 3.40 -34.17
N LEU A 431 23.35 3.50 -34.55
CA LEU A 431 22.30 4.06 -33.70
C LEU A 431 22.05 3.18 -32.48
N GLN A 432 21.94 1.86 -32.68
CA GLN A 432 21.77 0.90 -31.59
C GLN A 432 22.95 0.94 -30.60
N THR A 433 24.18 1.00 -31.10
CA THR A 433 25.39 1.05 -30.26
C THR A 433 25.44 2.33 -29.40
N ALA A 434 25.10 3.48 -29.99
CA ALA A 434 25.03 4.75 -29.27
C ALA A 434 23.92 4.74 -28.21
N LEU A 435 22.80 4.09 -28.51
CA LEU A 435 21.66 3.95 -27.60
C LEU A 435 22.00 3.08 -26.37
N ASP A 436 22.65 1.94 -26.60
CA ASP A 436 23.07 1.02 -25.52
C ASP A 436 24.15 1.61 -24.63
N ALA A 437 25.05 2.44 -25.19
CA ALA A 437 26.04 3.18 -24.42
C ALA A 437 25.38 4.26 -23.54
N ALA A 438 24.39 4.99 -24.06
CA ALA A 438 23.66 6.01 -23.30
C ALA A 438 22.80 5.39 -22.18
N ARG A 439 22.15 4.25 -22.43
CA ARG A 439 21.36 3.52 -21.42
C ARG A 439 22.20 3.02 -20.25
N ARG A 440 23.40 2.47 -20.52
CA ARG A 440 24.31 1.98 -19.47
C ARG A 440 24.79 3.08 -18.53
N ALA A 441 24.77 4.34 -18.97
CA ALA A 441 25.14 5.48 -18.14
C ALA A 441 24.03 5.90 -17.14
N GLY A 442 22.83 5.33 -17.24
CA GLY A 442 21.68 5.63 -16.38
C GLY A 442 21.05 7.01 -16.65
N ASP A 443 20.18 7.46 -15.74
CA ASP A 443 19.54 8.77 -15.83
C ASP A 443 20.48 9.89 -15.36
N LEU A 444 21.39 10.28 -16.26
CA LEU A 444 22.32 11.39 -16.03
C LEU A 444 21.61 12.75 -15.89
N ASP A 445 20.44 12.92 -16.50
CA ASP A 445 19.67 14.18 -16.42
C ASP A 445 19.11 14.37 -15.00
N GLN A 446 18.47 13.34 -14.44
CA GLN A 446 17.97 13.37 -13.07
C GLN A 446 19.10 13.46 -12.04
N ALA A 447 20.16 12.68 -12.19
CA ALA A 447 21.31 12.71 -11.28
C ALA A 447 21.96 14.11 -11.22
N LEU A 448 22.07 14.81 -12.36
CA LEU A 448 22.58 16.18 -12.39
C LEU A 448 21.64 17.18 -11.69
N VAL A 449 20.33 17.01 -11.79
CA VAL A 449 19.37 17.86 -11.06
C VAL A 449 19.50 17.66 -9.55
N GLU A 450 19.55 16.41 -9.09
CA GLU A 450 19.71 16.08 -7.67
C GLU A 450 21.02 16.61 -7.10
N GLU A 451 22.15 16.42 -7.81
CA GLU A 451 23.45 16.90 -7.36
C GLU A 451 23.55 18.44 -7.36
N ARG A 452 22.95 19.13 -8.34
CA ARG A 452 22.88 20.60 -8.36
C ARG A 452 22.04 21.15 -7.20
N LEU A 453 20.94 20.49 -6.86
CA LEU A 453 20.12 20.85 -5.69
C LEU A 453 20.90 20.62 -4.39
N ALA A 454 21.61 19.50 -4.27
CA ALA A 454 22.46 19.21 -3.12
C ALA A 454 23.59 20.25 -3.00
N LEU A 455 24.23 20.63 -4.11
CA LEU A 455 25.25 21.68 -4.14
C LEU A 455 24.67 23.03 -3.69
N ALA A 456 23.50 23.42 -4.18
CA ALA A 456 22.85 24.67 -3.79
C ALA A 456 22.52 24.70 -2.28
N ALA A 457 22.03 23.58 -1.73
CA ALA A 457 21.77 23.46 -0.30
C ALA A 457 23.05 23.52 0.55
N GLN A 458 24.12 22.87 0.09
CA GLN A 458 25.43 22.93 0.77
C GLN A 458 26.02 24.33 0.72
N LEU A 459 25.98 25.02 -0.42
CA LEU A 459 26.46 26.41 -0.54
C LEU A 459 25.68 27.34 0.39
N LYS A 460 24.36 27.19 0.49
CA LYS A 460 23.53 27.95 1.44
C LYS A 460 23.93 27.67 2.90
N THR A 461 24.21 26.42 3.24
CA THR A 461 24.71 26.04 4.57
C THR A 461 26.07 26.68 4.85
N CYS A 462 26.95 26.72 3.85
CA CYS A 462 28.25 27.38 3.95
C CYS A 462 28.12 28.89 4.17
N GLU A 463 27.22 29.57 3.44
CA GLU A 463 26.95 31.00 3.58
C GLU A 463 26.38 31.34 4.97
N GLN A 464 25.43 30.55 5.45
CA GLN A 464 24.87 30.70 6.81
C GLN A 464 25.95 30.47 7.88
N GLY A 465 26.77 29.43 7.71
CA GLY A 465 27.90 29.16 8.60
C GLY A 465 28.93 30.28 8.60
N LEU A 466 29.20 30.89 7.44
CA LEU A 466 30.12 32.03 7.31
C LEU A 466 29.58 33.27 8.04
N SER A 467 28.29 33.60 7.85
CA SER A 467 27.65 34.70 8.56
C SER A 467 27.64 34.50 10.08
N ALA A 468 27.54 33.25 10.55
CA ALA A 468 27.52 32.92 11.97
C ALA A 468 28.90 32.86 12.64
N LEU A 469 30.00 32.90 11.88
CA LEU A 469 31.36 32.86 12.42
C LEU A 469 31.78 34.18 13.07
N GLY A 470 31.22 35.32 12.64
CA GLY A 470 31.37 36.63 13.31
C GLY A 470 32.78 37.25 13.27
N LEU A 471 33.79 36.56 13.81
CA LEU A 471 35.19 37.02 13.90
C LEU A 471 35.99 36.86 12.60
N TRP A 472 35.42 36.18 11.60
CA TRP A 472 36.05 35.97 10.29
C TRP A 472 35.52 36.97 9.26
N SER A 473 36.42 37.66 8.56
CA SER A 473 36.07 38.69 7.57
C SER A 473 36.40 38.31 6.12
N GLY A 474 37.05 37.16 5.89
CA GLY A 474 37.34 36.62 4.55
C GLY A 474 36.20 35.80 3.95
N GLY A 475 36.36 35.36 2.70
CA GLY A 475 35.39 34.47 2.03
C GLY A 475 35.55 32.99 2.44
N LEU A 476 34.68 32.13 1.88
CA LEU A 476 34.75 30.67 2.08
C LEU A 476 36.09 30.08 1.62
N ALA A 477 36.61 30.54 0.48
CA ALA A 477 37.89 30.09 -0.05
C ALA A 477 39.07 30.48 0.85
N ASP A 478 39.04 31.69 1.42
CA ASP A 478 40.06 32.17 2.34
C ASP A 478 40.05 31.36 3.64
N LEU A 479 38.85 31.02 4.15
CA LEU A 479 38.71 30.18 5.35
C LEU A 479 39.23 28.76 5.13
N LEU A 480 39.06 28.20 3.92
CA LEU A 480 39.58 26.89 3.57
C LEU A 480 41.12 26.86 3.60
N ALA A 481 41.75 27.95 3.17
CA ALA A 481 43.21 28.12 3.13
C ALA A 481 43.83 28.66 4.43
N ALA A 482 43.01 29.17 5.36
CA ALA A 482 43.49 29.79 6.59
C ALA A 482 44.25 28.80 7.51
N PRO A 483 45.41 29.19 8.07
CA PRO A 483 46.20 28.38 8.99
C PRO A 483 45.63 28.43 10.42
N LEU A 484 44.41 27.91 10.60
CA LEU A 484 43.73 27.89 11.89
C LEU A 484 44.56 27.14 12.96
N PRO A 485 44.66 27.66 14.19
CA PRO A 485 45.34 26.97 15.28
C PRO A 485 44.70 25.62 15.62
N ASP A 486 45.48 24.71 16.21
CA ASP A 486 45.00 23.42 16.66
C ASP A 486 44.24 23.51 17.99
N GLU A 487 43.27 22.62 18.17
CA GLU A 487 42.41 22.61 19.37
C GLU A 487 43.21 22.36 20.67
N GLU A 488 44.28 21.58 20.61
CA GLU A 488 45.13 21.25 21.77
C GLU A 488 45.86 22.50 22.29
N SER A 489 46.42 23.31 21.39
CA SER A 489 46.99 24.62 21.75
C SER A 489 45.96 25.53 22.42
N LEU A 490 44.72 25.59 21.93
CA LEU A 490 43.66 26.40 22.53
C LEU A 490 43.29 25.92 23.94
N ARG A 491 43.17 24.60 24.14
CA ARG A 491 42.87 24.02 25.46
C ARG A 491 43.99 24.33 26.46
N ARG A 492 45.26 24.21 26.05
CA ARG A 492 46.40 24.59 26.88
C ARG A 492 46.32 26.04 27.33
N PHE A 493 46.06 26.98 26.41
CA PHE A 493 45.89 28.40 26.76
C PHE A 493 44.69 28.65 27.69
N ALA A 494 43.60 27.89 27.56
CA ALA A 494 42.45 27.99 28.46
C ALA A 494 42.78 27.51 29.88
N ASP A 495 43.53 26.41 30.00
CA ASP A 495 43.98 25.89 31.29
C ASP A 495 45.03 26.79 31.95
N ASP A 496 45.99 27.31 31.17
CA ASP A 496 47.00 28.26 31.64
C ASP A 496 46.36 29.56 32.13
N THR A 497 45.36 30.09 31.39
CA THR A 497 44.62 31.29 31.79
C THR A 497 43.85 31.05 33.09
N ARG A 498 43.21 29.87 33.24
CA ARG A 498 42.51 29.50 34.47
C ARG A 498 43.48 29.42 35.66
N ALA A 499 44.62 28.77 35.48
CA ALA A 499 45.64 28.65 36.52
C ALA A 499 46.18 30.03 36.95
N LEU A 500 46.41 30.95 36.01
CA LEU A 500 46.82 32.32 36.30
C LEU A 500 45.74 33.12 37.07
N ILE A 501 44.46 32.94 36.73
CA ILE A 501 43.32 33.56 37.45
C ILE A 501 43.24 33.04 38.89
N GLU A 502 43.33 31.71 39.08
CA GLU A 502 43.31 31.08 40.41
C GLU A 502 44.50 31.53 41.28
N GLN A 503 45.71 31.58 40.70
CA GLN A 503 46.89 32.11 41.38
C GLN A 503 46.72 33.58 41.78
N ARG A 504 46.11 34.40 40.91
CA ARG A 504 45.84 35.83 41.22
C ARG A 504 44.86 35.95 42.38
N GLN A 505 43.75 35.22 42.35
CA GLN A 505 42.75 35.23 43.43
C GLN A 505 43.34 34.76 44.77
N ALA A 506 44.16 33.71 44.76
CA ALA A 506 44.82 33.22 45.97
C ALA A 506 45.78 34.26 46.58
N LEU A 507 46.58 34.94 45.73
CA LEU A 507 47.49 36.00 46.18
C LEU A 507 46.74 37.27 46.62
N GLU A 508 45.63 37.63 45.97
CA GLU A 508 44.79 38.76 46.38
C GLU A 508 44.09 38.50 47.72
N SER A 509 43.61 37.27 47.95
CA SER A 509 43.07 36.84 49.24
C SER A 509 44.15 36.92 50.32
N LYS A 510 45.34 36.35 50.06
CA LYS A 510 46.48 36.43 50.98
C LYS A 510 46.85 37.89 51.29
N ARG A 511 46.87 38.77 50.29
CA ARG A 511 47.11 40.20 50.47
C ARG A 511 46.06 40.82 51.40
N SER A 512 44.78 40.51 51.19
CA SER A 512 43.69 41.00 52.04
C SER A 512 43.85 40.56 53.50
N ASP A 513 44.18 39.29 53.73
CA ASP A 513 44.37 38.73 55.07
C ASP A 513 45.55 39.38 55.80
N VAL A 514 46.68 39.54 55.11
CA VAL A 514 47.88 40.17 55.66
C VAL A 514 47.66 41.67 55.93
N VAL A 515 46.95 42.38 55.04
CA VAL A 515 46.56 43.80 55.27
C VAL A 515 45.66 43.92 56.50
N ALA A 516 44.69 43.01 56.66
CA ALA A 516 43.81 43.01 57.83
C ALA A 516 44.59 42.76 59.13
N GLU A 517 45.56 41.85 59.13
CA GLU A 517 46.42 41.60 60.28
C GLU A 517 47.32 42.79 60.60
N ARG A 518 47.87 43.45 59.58
CA ARG A 518 48.64 44.70 59.75
C ARG A 518 47.78 45.79 60.40
N LEU A 519 46.57 46.02 59.89
CA LEU A 519 45.63 47.00 60.45
C LEU A 519 45.24 46.67 61.90
N ARG A 520 45.03 45.39 62.23
CA ARG A 520 44.79 44.96 63.62
C ARG A 520 45.97 45.27 64.53
N CYS A 521 47.20 45.02 64.08
CA CYS A 521 48.41 45.33 64.84
C CYS A 521 48.60 46.86 65.01
N ASP A 522 48.38 47.64 63.95
CA ASP A 522 48.45 49.11 63.99
C ASP A 522 47.43 49.69 64.98
N GLU A 523 46.18 49.22 64.94
CA GLU A 523 45.13 49.68 65.86
C GLU A 523 45.44 49.27 67.31
N ALA A 524 45.92 48.04 67.54
CA ALA A 524 46.32 47.59 68.86
C ALA A 524 47.49 48.42 69.44
N LEU A 525 48.46 48.81 68.61
CA LEU A 525 49.53 49.73 69.01
C LEU A 525 49.00 51.14 69.32
N ARG A 526 48.07 51.65 68.49
CA ARG A 526 47.45 52.96 68.69
C ARG A 526 46.64 53.03 69.99
N VAL A 527 45.88 51.99 70.31
CA VAL A 527 45.13 51.85 71.57
C VAL A 527 46.09 51.80 72.76
N ALA A 528 47.21 51.09 72.63
CA ALA A 528 48.24 51.02 73.66
C ALA A 528 48.89 52.40 73.92
N GLU A 529 49.07 53.23 72.88
CA GLU A 529 49.60 54.60 72.99
C GLU A 529 48.60 55.60 73.58
N LEU A 530 47.31 55.50 73.24
CA LEU A 530 46.24 56.33 73.81
C LEU A 530 46.02 56.07 75.31
N SER A 531 46.38 54.88 75.81
CA SER A 531 46.27 54.50 77.22
C SER A 531 47.44 55.01 78.09
N GLY A 532 48.23 55.98 77.59
CA GLY A 532 49.39 56.58 78.25
C GLY A 532 50.72 55.95 77.80
N SER A 533 51.80 56.74 77.84
CA SER A 533 53.12 56.32 77.35
C SER A 533 53.66 55.12 78.14
N VAL A 534 53.85 54.00 77.45
CA VAL A 534 54.50 52.80 78.01
C VAL A 534 56.01 52.98 77.85
N PRO A 535 56.80 53.09 78.93
CA PRO A 535 58.24 53.22 78.85
C PRO A 535 58.85 51.97 78.21
N SER A 536 59.85 52.17 77.37
CA SER A 536 60.63 51.10 76.73
C SER A 536 61.96 50.88 77.48
N GLU A 537 62.62 49.75 77.22
CA GLU A 537 63.98 49.52 77.72
C GLU A 537 64.96 50.60 77.21
N ASP A 538 64.72 51.13 76.01
CA ASP A 538 65.50 52.25 75.45
C ASP A 538 65.28 53.55 76.23
N ASP A 539 64.05 53.86 76.66
CA ASP A 539 63.76 55.05 77.48
C ASP A 539 64.47 54.98 78.84
N LEU A 540 64.53 53.79 79.44
CA LEU A 540 65.31 53.55 80.65
C LEU A 540 66.81 53.68 80.40
N ALA A 541 67.31 53.14 79.29
CA ALA A 541 68.73 53.27 78.93
C ALA A 541 69.13 54.74 78.71
N GLN A 542 68.30 55.52 78.02
CA GLN A 542 68.50 56.96 77.83
C GLN A 542 68.46 57.74 79.15
N SER A 543 67.47 57.46 80.00
CA SER A 543 67.34 58.09 81.32
C SER A 543 68.54 57.79 82.22
N ARG A 544 69.01 56.53 82.23
CA ARG A 544 70.23 56.13 82.94
C ARG A 544 71.49 56.79 82.38
N ALA A 545 71.63 56.87 81.05
CA ALA A 545 72.77 57.53 80.42
C ALA A 545 72.83 59.04 80.72
N HIS A 546 71.66 59.71 80.76
CA HIS A 546 71.57 61.10 81.17
C HIS A 546 71.94 61.26 82.65
N ARG A 547 71.41 60.42 83.54
CA ARG A 547 71.79 60.39 84.97
C ARG A 547 73.29 60.18 85.17
N ASP A 548 73.88 59.19 84.49
CA ASP A 548 75.29 58.84 84.63
C ASP A 548 76.21 59.98 84.15
N ARG A 549 75.77 60.75 83.15
CA ARG A 549 76.45 61.97 82.70
C ARG A 549 76.44 63.05 83.78
N GLY A 550 75.29 63.28 84.43
CA GLY A 550 75.19 64.19 85.58
C GLY A 550 76.09 63.77 86.73
N TRP A 551 76.09 62.48 87.08
CA TRP A 551 76.97 61.93 88.13
C TRP A 551 78.45 62.13 87.82
N LEU A 552 78.85 61.97 86.56
CA LEU A 552 80.23 62.18 86.14
C LEU A 552 80.64 63.64 86.32
N LEU A 553 79.76 64.59 85.96
CA LEU A 553 80.01 66.02 86.16
C LEU A 553 80.10 66.38 87.65
N VAL A 554 79.21 65.84 88.50
CA VAL A 554 79.27 66.03 89.96
C VAL A 554 80.59 65.53 90.54
N LYS A 555 81.04 64.33 90.13
CA LYS A 555 82.34 63.79 90.58
C LYS A 555 83.53 64.64 90.12
N ARG A 556 83.51 65.13 88.88
CA ARG A 556 84.58 66.00 88.35
C ARG A 556 84.65 67.33 89.10
N ALA A 557 83.49 67.93 89.39
CA ALA A 557 83.41 69.15 90.21
C ALA A 557 83.89 68.93 91.65
N TRP A 558 83.47 67.83 92.30
CA TRP A 558 83.69 67.65 93.74
C TRP A 558 85.01 66.96 94.10
N LEU A 559 85.41 65.91 93.38
CA LEU A 559 86.59 65.10 93.71
C LEU A 559 87.85 65.52 92.96
N ALA A 560 87.69 66.09 91.76
CA ALA A 560 88.81 66.55 90.93
C ALA A 560 88.98 68.09 90.91
N ASP A 561 88.08 68.83 91.57
CA ASP A 561 88.05 70.31 91.64
C ASP A 561 88.09 70.99 90.26
N GLU A 562 87.53 70.32 89.24
CA GLU A 562 87.47 70.83 87.87
C GLU A 562 86.32 71.83 87.70
N ASP A 563 86.55 72.96 86.99
CA ASP A 563 85.48 73.87 86.59
C ASP A 563 84.64 73.25 85.48
N VAL A 564 83.45 72.77 85.84
CA VAL A 564 82.46 72.18 84.92
C VAL A 564 81.27 73.10 84.67
N GLY A 565 81.39 74.40 84.95
CA GLY A 565 80.27 75.35 84.91
C GLY A 565 79.60 75.49 83.53
N ALA A 566 80.34 75.25 82.44
CA ALA A 566 79.80 75.27 81.08
C ALA A 566 79.04 73.98 80.75
N GLU A 567 79.61 72.81 81.07
CA GLU A 567 78.98 71.51 80.85
C GLU A 567 77.79 71.27 81.77
N ALA A 568 77.80 71.81 82.98
CA ALA A 568 76.67 71.76 83.91
C ALA A 568 75.45 72.51 83.34
N ARG A 569 75.64 73.69 82.73
CA ARG A 569 74.54 74.42 82.07
C ARG A 569 74.03 73.73 80.80
N LEU A 570 74.89 72.98 80.11
CA LEU A 570 74.50 72.13 78.98
C LEU A 570 73.77 70.86 79.43
N TYR A 571 74.01 70.41 80.66
CA TYR A 571 73.35 69.26 81.26
C TYR A 571 71.94 69.62 81.73
N ASP A 572 71.80 70.70 82.48
CA ASP A 572 70.52 71.33 82.82
C ASP A 572 70.72 72.84 82.99
N ALA A 573 69.91 73.64 82.30
CA ALA A 573 70.11 75.09 82.23
C ALA A 573 69.48 75.85 83.40
N GLU A 574 68.57 75.23 84.16
CA GLU A 574 67.70 75.92 85.13
C GLU A 574 68.06 75.62 86.58
N THR A 575 68.64 74.44 86.84
CA THR A 575 68.90 73.95 88.20
C THR A 575 70.39 73.78 88.51
N SER A 576 70.73 73.67 89.79
CA SER A 576 72.10 73.37 90.18
C SER A 576 72.48 71.96 89.74
N LEU A 577 73.76 71.71 89.45
CA LEU A 577 74.21 70.41 88.95
C LEU A 577 73.85 69.24 89.89
N ALA A 578 73.81 69.49 91.20
CA ALA A 578 73.42 68.50 92.21
C ALA A 578 71.92 68.20 92.13
N ASP A 579 71.08 69.24 92.09
CA ASP A 579 69.62 69.07 92.02
C ASP A 579 69.19 68.46 90.67
N ALA A 580 69.85 68.84 89.57
CA ALA A 580 69.65 68.26 88.25
C ALA A 580 69.97 66.76 88.23
N PHE A 581 71.08 66.37 88.86
CA PHE A 581 71.44 64.95 88.99
C PHE A 581 70.44 64.17 89.84
N GLU A 582 70.03 64.70 91.01
CA GLU A 582 69.02 64.06 91.86
C GLU A 582 67.67 63.90 91.14
N GLY A 583 67.27 64.93 90.38
CA GLY A 583 66.10 64.86 89.50
C GLY A 583 66.24 63.77 88.43
N SER A 584 67.40 63.68 87.76
CA SER A 584 67.66 62.64 86.76
C SER A 584 67.68 61.22 87.33
N LEU A 585 68.09 61.05 88.59
CA LEU A 585 68.07 59.78 89.31
C LEU A 585 66.63 59.36 89.60
N ALA A 586 65.81 60.29 90.13
CA ALA A 586 64.39 60.04 90.39
C ALA A 586 63.63 59.67 89.11
N VAL A 587 63.91 60.34 87.98
CA VAL A 587 63.33 60.00 86.67
C VAL A 587 63.76 58.61 86.20
N ALA A 588 65.04 58.25 86.33
CA ALA A 588 65.52 56.92 85.94
C ALA A 588 64.92 55.79 86.80
N ASP A 589 64.75 56.03 88.10
CA ASP A 589 64.12 55.07 89.03
C ASP A 589 62.61 54.95 88.75
N GLU A 590 61.92 56.07 88.49
CA GLU A 590 60.51 56.05 88.11
C GLU A 590 60.28 55.28 86.81
N VAL A 591 61.10 55.49 85.79
CA VAL A 591 61.03 54.76 84.52
C VAL A 591 61.30 53.26 84.73
N ALA A 592 62.26 52.89 85.60
CA ALA A 592 62.53 51.49 85.94
C ALA A 592 61.37 50.82 86.70
N ASP A 593 60.79 51.52 87.67
CA ASP A 593 59.64 51.04 88.45
C ASP A 593 58.38 50.95 87.60
N ARG A 594 58.20 51.85 86.63
CA ARG A 594 57.10 51.80 85.67
C ARG A 594 57.29 50.64 84.69
N LEU A 595 58.49 50.39 84.17
CA LEU A 595 58.78 49.20 83.36
C LEU A 595 58.43 47.89 84.09
N ARG A 596 58.69 47.82 85.40
CA ARG A 596 58.35 46.64 86.22
C ARG A 596 56.85 46.53 86.51
N ARG A 597 56.21 47.62 86.92
CA ARG A 597 54.76 47.66 87.24
C ARG A 597 53.89 47.44 86.00
N GLU A 598 54.34 47.92 84.84
CA GLU A 598 53.63 47.86 83.56
C GLU A 598 54.20 46.78 82.62
N ALA A 599 54.97 45.79 83.14
CA ALA A 599 55.69 44.80 82.33
C ALA A 599 54.81 44.04 81.32
N GLY A 600 53.55 43.75 81.67
CA GLY A 600 52.59 43.15 80.74
C GLY A 600 52.30 44.04 79.52
N ARG A 601 52.11 45.34 79.73
CA ARG A 601 51.86 46.32 78.64
C ARG A 601 53.10 46.50 77.75
N VAL A 602 54.30 46.45 78.34
CA VAL A 602 55.57 46.52 77.60
C VAL A 602 55.73 45.28 76.70
N HIS A 603 55.46 44.10 77.25
CA HIS A 603 55.49 42.83 76.51
C HIS A 603 54.46 42.80 75.38
N ASP A 604 53.21 43.23 75.65
CA ASP A 604 52.14 43.26 74.65
C ASP A 604 52.46 44.22 73.51
N ARG A 605 53.02 45.40 73.81
CA ARG A 605 53.48 46.37 72.80
C ARG A 605 54.62 45.81 71.95
N ALA A 606 55.63 45.20 72.57
CA ALA A 606 56.76 44.59 71.86
C ALA A 606 56.31 43.43 70.96
N THR A 607 55.40 42.58 71.47
CA THR A 607 54.84 41.44 70.73
C THR A 607 53.99 41.91 69.54
N THR A 608 53.14 42.92 69.75
CA THR A 608 52.32 43.50 68.68
C THR A 608 53.18 44.16 67.61
N ARG A 609 54.26 44.86 68.01
CA ARG A 609 55.23 45.46 67.07
C ARG A 609 55.98 44.41 66.26
N ALA A 610 56.40 43.31 66.87
CA ALA A 610 57.04 42.21 66.14
C ALA A 610 56.08 41.53 65.15
N ARG A 611 54.79 41.35 65.51
CA ARG A 611 53.76 40.85 64.60
C ARG A 611 53.50 41.80 63.43
N LEU A 612 53.50 43.11 63.68
CA LEU A 612 53.40 44.13 62.64
C LEU A 612 54.54 44.04 61.63
N GLU A 613 55.79 43.87 62.09
CA GLU A 613 56.95 43.72 61.21
C GLU A 613 56.87 42.44 60.36
N VAL A 614 56.37 41.33 60.92
CA VAL A 614 56.14 40.08 60.18
C VAL A 614 55.06 40.28 59.12
N ALA A 615 53.90 40.84 59.50
CA ALA A 615 52.80 41.12 58.56
C ALA A 615 53.25 42.07 57.44
N GLN A 616 54.10 43.07 57.72
CA GLN A 616 54.63 43.96 56.68
C GLN A 616 55.54 43.22 55.69
N ARG A 617 56.43 42.33 56.16
CA ARG A 617 57.28 41.53 55.26
C ARG A 617 56.45 40.58 54.39
N GLU A 618 55.45 39.92 54.96
CA GLU A 618 54.54 39.04 54.22
C GLU A 618 53.73 39.81 53.16
N LEU A 619 53.38 41.07 53.44
CA LEU A 619 52.71 41.94 52.47
C LEU A 619 53.64 42.25 51.30
N ASP A 620 54.87 42.69 51.57
CA ASP A 620 55.85 43.04 50.53
C ASP A 620 56.20 41.82 49.64
N GLU A 621 56.24 40.60 50.20
CA GLU A 621 56.42 39.36 49.45
C GLU A 621 55.21 39.05 48.56
N THR A 622 53.99 39.22 49.10
CA THR A 622 52.75 38.97 48.36
C THR A 622 52.57 39.98 47.23
N GLU A 623 52.92 41.25 47.43
CA GLU A 623 52.90 42.29 46.40
C GLU A 623 53.92 42.03 45.28
N ARG A 624 55.13 41.56 45.62
CA ARG A 624 56.12 41.11 44.63
C ARG A 624 55.62 39.94 43.79
N ALA A 625 54.97 38.96 44.42
CA ALA A 625 54.39 37.81 43.72
C ALA A 625 53.26 38.23 42.78
N LEU A 626 52.37 39.15 43.21
CA LEU A 626 51.34 39.73 42.35
C LEU A 626 51.94 40.48 41.14
N GLY A 627 53.02 41.24 41.34
CA GLY A 627 53.73 41.93 40.26
C GLY A 627 54.34 40.95 39.23
N ALA A 628 54.98 39.87 39.69
CA ALA A 628 55.50 38.83 38.80
C ALA A 628 54.40 38.11 38.02
N LEU A 629 53.28 37.82 38.69
CA LEU A 629 52.11 37.19 38.06
C LEU A 629 51.51 38.11 36.98
N ALA A 630 51.41 39.42 37.22
CA ALA A 630 50.92 40.38 36.24
C ALA A 630 51.75 40.38 34.94
N VAL A 631 53.08 40.26 35.05
CA VAL A 631 53.97 40.11 33.88
C VAL A 631 53.71 38.80 33.13
N SER A 632 53.47 37.70 33.84
CA SER A 632 53.12 36.40 33.22
C SER A 632 51.78 36.44 32.49
N VAL A 633 50.77 37.15 33.05
CA VAL A 633 49.48 37.36 32.38
C VAL A 633 49.67 38.11 31.06
N ILE A 634 50.40 39.23 31.07
CA ILE A 634 50.66 40.03 29.85
C ILE A 634 51.36 39.17 28.78
N ARG A 635 52.40 38.40 29.15
CA ARG A 635 53.10 37.52 28.21
C ARG A 635 52.19 36.44 27.62
N SER A 636 51.31 35.85 28.44
CA SER A 636 50.35 34.86 27.99
C SER A 636 49.32 35.46 27.03
N GLU A 637 48.86 36.69 27.29
CA GLU A 637 47.95 37.43 26.41
C GLU A 637 48.62 37.77 25.07
N GLU A 638 49.88 38.21 25.07
CA GLU A 638 50.64 38.47 23.84
C GLU A 638 50.84 37.19 23.00
N ALA A 639 51.21 36.09 23.64
CA ALA A 639 51.36 34.79 22.98
C ALA A 639 50.04 34.27 22.39
N TRP A 640 48.93 34.48 23.12
CA TRP A 640 47.59 34.16 22.64
C TRP A 640 47.22 34.95 21.39
N HIS A 641 47.38 36.27 21.39
CA HIS A 641 47.13 37.09 20.20
C HIS A 641 48.06 36.72 19.03
N GLY A 642 49.32 36.38 19.32
CA GLY A 642 50.28 35.91 18.32
C GLY A 642 49.84 34.66 17.57
N LEU A 643 49.15 33.72 18.24
CA LEU A 643 48.64 32.48 17.64
C LEU A 643 47.60 32.74 16.53
N TRP A 644 46.81 33.80 16.65
CA TRP A 644 45.70 34.11 15.73
C TRP A 644 46.05 35.14 14.64
N SER A 645 47.18 35.83 14.78
CA SER A 645 47.67 36.82 13.82
C SER A 645 47.79 36.30 12.36
N PRO A 646 48.30 35.08 12.08
CA PRO A 646 48.35 34.54 10.71
C PRO A 646 46.97 34.32 10.07
N CYS A 647 45.92 34.21 10.88
CA CYS A 647 44.54 34.05 10.43
C CYS A 647 43.80 35.39 10.28
N GLY A 648 44.39 36.51 10.69
CA GLY A 648 43.71 37.82 10.66
C GLY A 648 42.52 37.94 11.61
N VAL A 649 42.41 37.06 12.62
CA VAL A 649 41.34 37.05 13.62
C VAL A 649 41.85 37.70 14.90
N THR A 650 41.09 38.62 15.47
CA THR A 650 41.32 39.11 16.84
C THR A 650 40.66 38.13 17.83
N PRO A 651 41.42 37.38 18.63
CA PRO A 651 40.85 36.29 19.41
C PRO A 651 40.15 36.79 20.67
N LEU A 652 39.00 36.18 20.97
CA LEU A 652 38.33 36.27 22.27
C LEU A 652 39.09 35.43 23.33
N PRO A 653 38.68 35.41 24.61
CA PRO A 653 39.31 34.54 25.60
C PRO A 653 39.38 33.07 25.14
N PRO A 654 40.42 32.29 25.51
CA PRO A 654 40.63 30.94 25.00
C PRO A 654 39.42 29.99 25.11
N ALA A 655 38.64 30.11 26.18
CA ALA A 655 37.41 29.33 26.39
C ALA A 655 36.32 29.59 25.33
N GLU A 656 36.22 30.82 24.81
CA GLU A 656 35.25 31.22 23.78
C GLU A 656 35.75 30.89 22.37
N MET A 657 37.07 30.88 22.17
CA MET A 657 37.66 30.53 20.87
C MET A 657 37.62 29.02 20.57
N LEU A 658 37.50 28.15 21.57
CA LEU A 658 37.30 26.70 21.37
C LEU A 658 36.01 26.36 20.58
N PRO A 659 34.81 26.79 21.02
CA PRO A 659 33.58 26.57 20.25
C PRO A 659 33.59 27.32 18.91
N TRP A 660 34.27 28.46 18.83
CA TRP A 660 34.46 29.18 17.57
C TRP A 660 35.28 28.35 16.57
N LEU A 661 36.43 27.81 16.98
CA LEU A 661 37.30 26.97 16.15
C LEU A 661 36.55 25.73 15.67
N ALA A 662 35.77 25.08 16.55
CA ALA A 662 34.95 23.94 16.17
C ALA A 662 33.90 24.28 15.09
N ARG A 663 33.31 25.50 15.14
CA ARG A 663 32.40 25.99 14.08
C ARG A 663 33.17 26.24 12.78
N ALA A 664 34.36 26.84 12.84
CA ALA A 664 35.19 27.10 11.67
C ALA A 664 35.64 25.79 10.97
N VAL A 665 36.08 24.79 11.73
CA VAL A 665 36.48 23.47 11.20
C VAL A 665 35.30 22.74 10.57
N ARG A 666 34.11 22.74 11.20
CA ARG A 666 32.89 22.18 10.60
C ARG A 666 32.52 22.88 9.29
N LEU A 667 32.63 24.21 9.24
CA LEU A 667 32.37 24.95 8.00
C LEU A 667 33.37 24.57 6.90
N ARG A 668 34.66 24.40 7.20
CA ARG A 668 35.65 23.92 6.22
C ARG A 668 35.27 22.57 5.63
N GLU A 669 34.69 21.68 6.42
CA GLU A 669 34.23 20.38 5.93
C GLU A 669 33.03 20.52 4.98
N HIS A 670 32.06 21.38 5.31
CA HIS A 670 30.95 21.68 4.39
C HIS A 670 31.42 22.31 3.08
N ILE A 671 32.43 23.17 3.11
CA ILE A 671 33.03 23.74 1.89
C ILE A 671 33.65 22.64 1.02
N ARG A 672 34.41 21.69 1.61
CA ARG A 672 34.97 20.56 0.85
C ARG A 672 33.90 19.66 0.24
N GLN A 673 32.79 19.43 0.94
CA GLN A 673 31.66 18.67 0.42
C GLN A 673 31.00 19.38 -0.78
N ALA A 674 30.88 20.71 -0.73
CA ALA A 674 30.41 21.50 -1.86
C ALA A 674 31.37 21.40 -3.06
N ASP A 675 32.69 21.46 -2.86
CA ASP A 675 33.66 21.30 -3.94
C ASP A 675 33.60 19.90 -4.57
N ALA A 676 33.48 18.84 -3.76
CA ALA A 676 33.33 17.46 -4.25
C ALA A 676 32.04 17.26 -5.07
N LEU A 677 30.93 17.88 -4.65
CA LEU A 677 29.69 17.89 -5.43
C LEU A 677 29.86 18.61 -6.77
N ARG A 678 30.62 19.72 -6.78
CA ARG A 678 30.90 20.50 -7.98
C ARG A 678 31.71 19.71 -9.00
N GLU A 679 32.73 18.97 -8.56
CA GLU A 679 33.51 18.07 -9.42
C GLU A 679 32.66 16.92 -10.00
N ARG A 680 31.80 16.32 -9.18
CA ARG A 680 30.87 15.27 -9.61
C ARG A 680 29.89 15.74 -10.69
N ILE A 681 29.36 16.95 -10.54
CA ILE A 681 28.49 17.59 -11.53
C ILE A 681 29.24 17.79 -12.85
N LEU A 682 30.45 18.37 -12.81
CA LEU A 682 31.27 18.58 -14.02
C LEU A 682 31.58 17.27 -14.74
N SER A 683 31.93 16.21 -14.00
CA SER A 683 32.18 14.89 -14.56
C SER A 683 30.95 14.32 -15.27
N ARG A 684 29.77 14.38 -14.63
CA ARG A 684 28.52 13.89 -15.22
C ARG A 684 28.06 14.71 -16.42
N GLU A 685 28.25 16.03 -16.39
CA GLU A 685 27.97 16.91 -17.52
C GLU A 685 28.83 16.53 -18.74
N ALA A 686 30.11 16.22 -18.53
CA ALA A 686 31.00 15.77 -19.61
C ALA A 686 30.55 14.42 -20.22
N VAL A 687 30.18 13.45 -19.37
CA VAL A 687 29.66 12.14 -19.82
C VAL A 687 28.34 12.31 -20.59
N ARG A 688 27.41 13.10 -20.06
CA ARG A 688 26.14 13.42 -20.71
C ARG A 688 26.37 14.08 -22.08
N ALA A 689 27.25 15.06 -22.17
CA ALA A 689 27.58 15.73 -23.43
C ALA A 689 28.15 14.75 -24.47
N SER A 690 29.03 13.82 -24.05
CA SER A 690 29.60 12.79 -24.92
C SER A 690 28.52 11.88 -25.52
N HIS A 691 27.62 11.33 -24.69
CA HIS A 691 26.53 10.47 -25.18
C HIS A 691 25.56 11.20 -26.09
N ARG A 692 25.26 12.47 -25.80
CA ARG A 692 24.43 13.31 -26.68
C ARG A 692 25.06 13.48 -28.06
N VAL A 693 26.36 13.76 -28.12
CA VAL A 693 27.08 13.89 -29.40
C VAL A 693 27.06 12.58 -30.18
N ALA A 694 27.25 11.43 -29.51
CA ALA A 694 27.19 10.13 -30.15
C ALA A 694 25.80 9.82 -30.75
N LEU A 695 24.73 10.07 -29.99
CA LEU A 695 23.35 9.87 -30.46
C LEU A 695 22.97 10.80 -31.60
N LEU A 696 23.32 12.09 -31.52
CA LEU A 696 23.08 13.04 -32.62
C LEU A 696 23.83 12.65 -33.90
N SER A 697 25.08 12.18 -33.76
CA SER A 697 25.86 11.67 -34.89
C SER A 697 25.19 10.46 -35.53
N ALA A 698 24.71 9.50 -34.73
CA ALA A 698 24.06 8.30 -35.24
C ALA A 698 22.65 8.56 -35.81
N LEU A 699 21.99 9.64 -35.40
CA LEU A 699 20.74 10.14 -35.95
C LEU A 699 20.90 10.88 -37.30
N GLY A 700 22.13 10.97 -37.83
CA GLY A 700 22.42 11.49 -39.16
C GLY A 700 22.56 13.00 -39.26
N THR A 701 22.78 13.74 -38.17
CA THR A 701 22.86 15.21 -38.19
C THR A 701 24.29 15.76 -38.30
N ARG A 702 25.20 15.09 -39.01
CA ARG A 702 26.54 15.66 -39.24
C ARG A 702 26.66 16.56 -40.47
N ASP A 703 25.80 16.41 -41.47
CA ASP A 703 25.87 17.23 -42.69
C ASP A 703 24.48 17.37 -43.35
N ALA A 704 23.73 18.39 -42.96
CA ALA A 704 22.77 19.09 -43.82
C ALA A 704 22.15 20.23 -43.00
N ALA A 705 22.02 21.40 -43.62
CA ALA A 705 21.23 22.51 -43.12
C ALA A 705 19.83 22.02 -42.72
N VAL A 706 19.62 21.81 -41.41
CA VAL A 706 18.29 21.54 -40.87
C VAL A 706 17.55 22.86 -40.91
N GLU A 707 16.45 22.90 -41.66
CA GLU A 707 15.54 24.04 -41.64
C GLU A 707 15.19 24.43 -40.19
N PRO A 708 15.16 25.73 -39.87
CA PRO A 708 14.85 26.22 -38.53
C PRO A 708 13.36 25.99 -38.22
N GLY A 709 13.01 24.76 -37.82
CA GLY A 709 11.63 24.37 -37.51
C GLY A 709 11.46 23.05 -36.74
N SER A 710 12.44 22.15 -36.76
CA SER A 710 12.38 20.89 -35.99
C SER A 710 12.82 21.09 -34.53
N SER A 711 11.94 21.58 -33.65
CA SER A 711 12.25 21.84 -32.24
C SER A 711 12.63 20.58 -31.42
N ALA A 712 12.35 19.37 -31.93
CA ALA A 712 12.55 18.11 -31.22
C ALA A 712 14.04 17.71 -31.04
N LEU A 713 14.94 18.19 -31.90
CA LEU A 713 16.38 17.86 -31.87
C LEU A 713 17.23 18.87 -31.07
N ALA A 714 16.63 19.98 -30.63
CA ALA A 714 17.30 21.03 -29.85
C ALA A 714 17.21 20.82 -28.33
N THR A 715 16.69 19.68 -27.87
CA THR A 715 16.50 19.40 -26.44
C THR A 715 17.85 19.26 -25.74
N PRO A 716 18.08 19.96 -24.60
CA PRO A 716 19.33 19.85 -23.86
C PRO A 716 19.46 18.54 -23.09
N GLU A 717 18.36 17.81 -22.92
CA GLU A 717 18.25 16.56 -22.15
C GLU A 717 18.64 15.32 -22.98
N LEU A 718 19.43 14.42 -22.39
CA LEU A 718 19.84 13.17 -23.02
C LEU A 718 18.66 12.20 -23.11
N GLY A 719 17.79 12.15 -22.10
CA GLY A 719 16.58 11.32 -22.10
C GLY A 719 15.66 11.56 -23.30
N ALA A 720 15.45 12.83 -23.68
CA ALA A 720 14.66 13.19 -24.85
C ALA A 720 15.28 12.70 -26.18
N LEU A 721 16.61 12.73 -26.29
CA LEU A 721 17.33 12.21 -27.46
C LEU A 721 17.30 10.68 -27.52
N ILE A 722 17.38 9.99 -26.36
CA ILE A 722 17.20 8.53 -26.28
C ILE A 722 15.80 8.16 -26.79
N GLY A 723 14.75 8.84 -26.32
CA GLY A 723 13.37 8.58 -26.77
C GLY A 723 13.18 8.78 -28.28
N LEU A 724 13.80 9.82 -28.85
CA LEU A 724 13.74 10.07 -30.30
C LEU A 724 14.51 9.02 -31.12
N ALA A 725 15.66 8.57 -30.62
CA ALA A 725 16.46 7.52 -31.25
C ALA A 725 15.76 6.15 -31.19
N GLU A 726 15.13 5.81 -30.06
CA GLU A 726 14.31 4.61 -29.93
C GLU A 726 13.11 4.64 -30.88
N GLY A 727 12.42 5.77 -31.01
CA GLY A 727 11.30 5.91 -31.92
C GLY A 727 11.71 5.67 -33.38
N ARG A 728 12.83 6.25 -33.82
CA ARG A 728 13.36 6.00 -35.18
C ARG A 728 13.78 4.56 -35.41
N GLN A 729 14.40 3.94 -34.41
CA GLN A 729 14.82 2.55 -34.53
C GLN A 729 13.63 1.58 -34.58
N ARG A 730 12.61 1.78 -33.74
CA ARG A 730 11.38 0.98 -33.77
C ARG A 730 10.68 1.07 -35.11
N VAL A 731 10.54 2.26 -35.68
CA VAL A 731 9.94 2.44 -37.02
C VAL A 731 10.73 1.70 -38.11
N ALA A 732 12.07 1.69 -38.03
CA ALA A 732 12.90 0.94 -38.96
C ALA A 732 12.76 -0.59 -38.78
N GLU A 733 12.70 -1.08 -37.55
CA GLU A 733 12.50 -2.50 -37.22
C GLU A 733 11.09 -2.99 -37.61
N ASP A 734 10.06 -2.20 -37.35
CA ASP A 734 8.67 -2.49 -37.74
C ASP A 734 8.52 -2.53 -39.26
N GLY A 735 9.13 -1.58 -39.97
CA GLY A 735 9.16 -1.57 -41.43
C GLY A 735 9.88 -2.78 -42.03
N ALA A 736 11.01 -3.20 -41.43
CA ALA A 736 11.74 -4.38 -41.86
C ALA A 736 10.94 -5.68 -41.62
N ARG A 737 10.26 -5.79 -40.48
CA ARG A 737 9.38 -6.92 -40.14
C ARG A 737 8.17 -7.04 -41.07
N ALA A 738 7.48 -5.92 -41.32
CA ALA A 738 6.33 -5.88 -42.22
C ALA A 738 6.71 -6.29 -43.65
N ARG A 739 7.89 -5.87 -44.12
CA ARG A 739 8.41 -6.27 -45.43
C ARG A 739 8.71 -7.77 -45.50
N LEU A 740 9.37 -8.34 -44.49
CA LEU A 740 9.71 -9.76 -44.45
C LEU A 740 8.46 -10.66 -44.41
N ALA A 741 7.41 -10.24 -43.68
CA ALA A 741 6.13 -10.94 -43.65
C ALA A 741 5.45 -10.98 -45.03
N LEU A 742 5.41 -9.84 -45.73
CA LEU A 742 4.86 -9.76 -47.08
C LEU A 742 5.69 -10.54 -48.12
N GLU A 743 7.02 -10.56 -47.99
CA GLU A 743 7.90 -11.40 -48.84
C GLU A 743 7.58 -12.90 -48.67
N HIS A 744 7.32 -13.35 -47.44
CA HIS A 744 6.93 -14.74 -47.16
C HIS A 744 5.52 -15.07 -47.71
N GLU A 745 4.54 -14.20 -47.49
CA GLU A 745 3.17 -14.39 -48.01
C GLU A 745 3.12 -14.46 -49.54
N VAL A 746 3.89 -13.61 -50.22
CA VAL A 746 4.00 -13.63 -51.69
C VAL A 746 4.61 -14.95 -52.17
N ALA A 747 5.65 -15.46 -51.50
CA ALA A 747 6.27 -16.74 -51.86
C ALA A 747 5.31 -17.93 -51.67
N GLU A 748 4.53 -17.95 -50.59
CA GLU A 748 3.54 -19.01 -50.32
C GLU A 748 2.41 -19.03 -51.36
N LEU A 749 1.87 -17.86 -51.70
CA LEU A 749 0.81 -17.74 -52.71
C LEU A 749 1.29 -18.10 -54.12
N GLN A 750 2.55 -17.83 -54.46
CA GLN A 750 3.16 -18.27 -55.72
C GLN A 750 3.22 -19.80 -55.82
N GLU A 751 3.64 -20.48 -54.76
CA GLU A 751 3.73 -21.94 -54.75
C GLU A 751 2.34 -22.60 -54.79
N ARG A 752 1.36 -22.02 -54.06
CA ARG A 752 -0.03 -22.48 -54.10
C ARG A 752 -0.66 -22.34 -55.48
N THR A 753 -0.38 -21.25 -56.20
CA THR A 753 -0.83 -21.04 -57.58
C THR A 753 -0.29 -22.12 -58.53
N ARG A 754 0.99 -22.50 -58.38
CA ARG A 754 1.60 -23.57 -59.19
C ARG A 754 0.94 -24.93 -58.93
N ARG A 755 0.63 -25.23 -57.67
CA ARG A 755 -0.03 -26.47 -57.27
C ARG A 755 -1.46 -26.58 -57.84
N LEU A 756 -2.29 -25.56 -57.63
CA LEU A 756 -3.67 -25.54 -58.10
C LEU A 756 -3.77 -25.61 -59.63
N SER A 757 -2.80 -25.05 -60.35
CA SER A 757 -2.71 -25.16 -61.81
C SER A 757 -2.50 -26.61 -62.29
N ARG A 758 -1.75 -27.43 -61.53
CA ARG A 758 -1.57 -28.86 -61.83
C ARG A 758 -2.82 -29.66 -61.52
N GLU A 759 -3.44 -29.41 -60.37
CA GLU A 759 -4.69 -30.07 -59.94
C GLU A 759 -5.84 -29.81 -60.93
N LEU A 760 -5.89 -28.62 -61.55
CA LEU A 760 -6.89 -28.30 -62.59
C LEU A 760 -6.72 -29.19 -63.82
N SER A 761 -5.48 -29.43 -64.26
CA SER A 761 -5.17 -30.30 -65.40
C SER A 761 -5.57 -31.76 -65.14
N ASP A 762 -5.38 -32.23 -63.91
CA ASP A 762 -5.74 -33.60 -63.51
C ASP A 762 -7.26 -33.79 -63.47
N ALA A 763 -7.99 -32.78 -62.97
CA ALA A 763 -9.46 -32.79 -62.93
C ALA A 763 -10.10 -32.77 -64.35
N GLU A 764 -9.53 -32.01 -65.29
CA GLU A 764 -9.96 -32.00 -66.71
C GLU A 764 -9.82 -33.40 -67.34
N THR A 765 -8.73 -34.10 -67.02
CA THR A 765 -8.48 -35.45 -67.54
C THR A 765 -9.45 -36.49 -66.96
N ALA A 766 -9.74 -36.42 -65.66
CA ALA A 766 -10.67 -37.34 -64.99
C ALA A 766 -12.11 -37.23 -65.52
N HIS A 767 -12.55 -36.02 -65.87
CA HIS A 767 -13.90 -35.77 -66.42
C HIS A 767 -14.14 -36.47 -67.75
N ALA A 768 -13.15 -36.42 -68.65
CA ALA A 768 -13.22 -37.07 -69.94
C ALA A 768 -13.33 -38.61 -69.83
N ALA A 769 -12.63 -39.22 -68.87
CA ALA A 769 -12.65 -40.66 -68.66
C ALA A 769 -14.02 -41.18 -68.15
N TRP A 770 -14.63 -40.48 -67.19
CA TRP A 770 -15.93 -40.86 -66.63
C TRP A 770 -17.05 -40.91 -67.69
N GLN A 771 -17.03 -39.95 -68.64
CA GLN A 771 -18.07 -39.82 -69.66
C GLN A 771 -18.09 -41.02 -70.63
N ALA A 772 -16.94 -41.66 -70.86
CA ALA A 772 -16.82 -42.87 -71.67
C ALA A 772 -17.46 -44.10 -70.97
N ASP A 773 -17.22 -44.27 -69.67
CA ASP A 773 -17.70 -45.44 -68.90
C ASP A 773 -19.23 -45.45 -68.70
N TRP A 774 -19.85 -44.28 -68.52
CA TRP A 774 -21.30 -44.16 -68.33
C TRP A 774 -22.11 -44.66 -69.55
N THR A 775 -21.62 -44.32 -70.74
CA THR A 775 -22.28 -44.66 -72.02
C THR A 775 -22.33 -46.18 -72.25
N ALA A 776 -21.33 -46.92 -71.78
CA ALA A 776 -21.26 -48.38 -71.93
C ALA A 776 -22.30 -49.11 -71.04
N LEU A 777 -22.55 -48.62 -69.82
CA LEU A 777 -23.45 -49.28 -68.86
C LEU A 777 -24.93 -49.17 -69.23
N MET A 778 -25.37 -48.04 -69.79
CA MET A 778 -26.77 -47.84 -70.17
C MET A 778 -27.23 -48.83 -71.26
N THR A 779 -26.31 -49.20 -72.16
CA THR A 779 -26.54 -50.20 -73.21
C THR A 779 -26.83 -51.61 -72.65
N GLU A 780 -26.23 -51.99 -71.52
CA GLU A 780 -26.43 -53.32 -70.89
C GLU A 780 -27.77 -53.44 -70.15
N LEU A 781 -28.34 -52.33 -69.67
CA LEU A 781 -29.59 -52.30 -68.90
C LEU A 781 -30.84 -52.15 -69.78
N GLY A 782 -30.67 -52.00 -71.10
CA GLY A 782 -31.77 -51.80 -72.05
C GLY A 782 -32.39 -50.40 -71.98
N LEU A 783 -31.65 -49.42 -71.45
CA LEU A 783 -32.08 -48.03 -71.26
C LEU A 783 -31.34 -47.10 -72.26
N ALA A 784 -31.82 -45.87 -72.46
CA ALA A 784 -31.25 -44.93 -73.44
C ALA A 784 -29.82 -44.48 -73.05
N PRO A 785 -28.89 -44.24 -74.00
CA PRO A 785 -27.48 -43.90 -73.71
C PRO A 785 -27.29 -42.58 -72.95
N ASP A 786 -28.27 -41.69 -73.04
CA ASP A 786 -28.37 -40.37 -72.40
C ASP A 786 -29.26 -40.38 -71.14
N ALA A 787 -29.74 -41.55 -70.71
CA ALA A 787 -30.52 -41.70 -69.50
C ALA A 787 -29.73 -41.24 -68.26
N GLY A 788 -30.40 -40.44 -67.42
CA GLY A 788 -29.81 -39.85 -66.23
C GLY A 788 -29.54 -40.90 -65.15
N PRO A 789 -28.42 -40.80 -64.39
CA PRO A 789 -28.14 -41.72 -63.28
C PRO A 789 -29.24 -41.80 -62.21
N GLY A 790 -30.05 -40.75 -62.05
CA GLY A 790 -31.16 -40.68 -61.10
C GLY A 790 -32.32 -41.62 -61.47
N GLU A 791 -32.81 -41.54 -62.71
CA GLU A 791 -33.95 -42.35 -63.17
C GLU A 791 -33.67 -43.87 -63.07
N VAL A 792 -32.42 -44.29 -63.29
CA VAL A 792 -32.00 -45.70 -63.20
C VAL A 792 -31.84 -46.17 -61.75
N SER A 793 -31.51 -45.26 -60.83
CA SER A 793 -31.34 -45.57 -59.40
C SER A 793 -32.69 -45.64 -58.67
N ASP A 794 -33.63 -44.79 -59.04
CA ASP A 794 -34.95 -44.69 -58.38
C ASP A 794 -35.77 -45.98 -58.58
N ASP A 795 -35.81 -46.53 -59.79
CA ASP A 795 -36.52 -47.77 -60.11
C ASP A 795 -35.95 -49.01 -59.37
N LEU A 796 -34.63 -49.05 -59.13
CA LEU A 796 -33.96 -50.15 -58.42
C LEU A 796 -34.06 -50.03 -56.89
N GLN A 797 -34.27 -48.81 -56.37
CA GLN A 797 -34.35 -48.53 -54.94
C GLN A 797 -35.73 -48.89 -54.37
N VAL A 798 -36.81 -48.60 -55.09
CA VAL A 798 -38.20 -48.94 -54.67
C VAL A 798 -38.37 -50.46 -54.47
N ILE A 799 -37.69 -51.29 -55.27
CA ILE A 799 -37.71 -52.76 -55.14
C ILE A 799 -36.95 -53.22 -53.88
N ALA A 800 -35.87 -52.54 -53.48
CA ALA A 800 -35.07 -52.91 -52.31
C ALA A 800 -35.75 -52.54 -50.98
N ASP A 801 -36.44 -51.39 -50.94
CA ASP A 801 -37.08 -50.88 -49.73
C ASP A 801 -38.28 -51.72 -49.29
N ALA A 802 -39.02 -52.30 -50.23
CA ALA A 802 -40.10 -53.24 -49.94
C ALA A 802 -39.63 -54.51 -49.20
N VAL A 803 -38.44 -55.03 -49.53
CA VAL A 803 -37.88 -56.25 -48.94
C VAL A 803 -37.42 -56.03 -47.50
N ALA A 804 -36.78 -54.89 -47.22
CA ALA A 804 -36.23 -54.57 -45.90
C ALA A 804 -37.31 -54.32 -44.84
N LYS A 805 -38.48 -53.78 -45.22
CA LYS A 805 -39.57 -53.46 -44.29
C LYS A 805 -40.24 -54.71 -43.70
N VAL A 806 -40.25 -55.83 -44.44
CA VAL A 806 -40.85 -57.11 -44.00
C VAL A 806 -40.00 -57.81 -42.94
N GLU A 807 -38.66 -57.76 -43.06
CA GLU A 807 -37.74 -58.42 -42.12
C GLU A 807 -37.70 -57.71 -40.75
N ALA A 808 -37.76 -56.37 -40.73
CA ALA A 808 -37.72 -55.56 -39.51
C ALA A 808 -38.92 -55.78 -38.56
N GLY A 809 -40.10 -56.12 -39.08
CA GLY A 809 -41.32 -56.34 -38.27
C GLY A 809 -41.29 -57.60 -37.39
N THR A 810 -40.34 -58.51 -37.59
CA THR A 810 -40.25 -59.74 -36.78
C THR A 810 -39.52 -59.56 -35.45
N LEU A 811 -38.51 -58.68 -35.37
CA LEU A 811 -37.73 -58.41 -34.15
C LEU A 811 -38.46 -57.54 -33.13
N LEU A 812 -39.35 -56.64 -33.56
CA LEU A 812 -40.06 -55.73 -32.69
C LEU A 812 -41.06 -56.45 -31.75
N ARG A 813 -41.63 -57.59 -32.20
CA ARG A 813 -42.61 -58.38 -31.43
C ARG A 813 -42.05 -59.01 -30.15
N SER A 814 -40.78 -59.40 -30.10
CA SER A 814 -40.18 -60.05 -28.91
C SER A 814 -39.78 -59.08 -27.80
N ARG A 815 -39.50 -57.82 -28.13
CA ARG A 815 -38.98 -56.81 -27.20
C ARG A 815 -40.06 -56.18 -26.31
N ILE A 816 -41.29 -56.07 -26.82
CA ILE A 816 -42.44 -55.50 -26.11
C ILE A 816 -42.85 -56.35 -24.87
N ALA A 817 -42.67 -57.67 -24.93
CA ALA A 817 -43.10 -58.59 -23.85
C ALA A 817 -42.17 -58.63 -22.61
N GLY A 818 -40.94 -58.10 -22.69
CA GLY A 818 -40.01 -58.03 -21.55
C GLY A 818 -40.27 -56.82 -20.65
N ILE A 819 -40.54 -55.69 -21.27
CA ILE A 819 -40.76 -54.38 -20.64
C ILE A 819 -41.97 -54.36 -19.68
N ASP A 820 -43.03 -55.10 -20.02
CA ASP A 820 -44.27 -55.12 -19.22
C ASP A 820 -44.11 -55.76 -17.82
N ARG A 821 -43.08 -56.59 -17.60
CA ARG A 821 -42.88 -57.30 -16.34
C ARG A 821 -42.17 -56.46 -15.27
N ASP A 822 -41.17 -55.68 -15.69
CA ASP A 822 -40.32 -54.90 -14.78
C ASP A 822 -41.03 -53.64 -14.24
N ALA A 823 -41.98 -53.10 -15.01
CA ALA A 823 -42.76 -51.91 -14.64
C ALA A 823 -43.67 -52.12 -13.42
N ILE A 824 -44.14 -53.34 -13.18
CA ILE A 824 -45.08 -53.68 -12.09
C ILE A 824 -44.37 -53.77 -10.73
N ALA A 825 -43.13 -54.26 -10.69
CA ALA A 825 -42.39 -54.48 -9.45
C ALA A 825 -41.90 -53.16 -8.78
N PHE A 826 -41.55 -52.15 -9.57
CA PHE A 826 -41.06 -50.85 -9.10
C PHE A 826 -42.15 -50.02 -8.38
N VAL A 827 -43.36 -49.98 -8.94
CA VAL A 827 -44.50 -49.22 -8.40
C VAL A 827 -44.90 -49.69 -6.98
N ALA A 828 -44.75 -50.98 -6.68
CA ALA A 828 -45.11 -51.55 -5.39
C ALA A 828 -44.13 -51.13 -4.27
N GLN A 829 -42.83 -51.09 -4.54
CA GLN A 829 -41.79 -50.76 -3.54
C GLN A 829 -41.79 -49.28 -3.16
N THR A 830 -42.06 -48.39 -4.12
CA THR A 830 -42.07 -46.95 -3.86
C THR A 830 -43.27 -46.51 -3.00
N ARG A 831 -44.45 -47.08 -3.23
CA ARG A 831 -45.65 -46.73 -2.44
C ARG A 831 -45.52 -47.10 -0.98
N ASP A 832 -44.77 -48.15 -0.66
CA ASP A 832 -44.48 -48.57 0.71
C ASP A 832 -43.56 -47.57 1.45
N CYS A 833 -42.56 -47.00 0.77
CA CYS A 833 -41.69 -45.95 1.32
C CYS A 833 -42.43 -44.63 1.57
N LEU A 834 -43.26 -44.20 0.62
CA LEU A 834 -44.08 -43.00 0.74
C LEU A 834 -45.08 -43.07 1.91
N GLY A 835 -45.65 -44.25 2.15
CA GLY A 835 -46.60 -44.47 3.25
C GLY A 835 -45.98 -44.36 4.65
N ARG A 836 -44.65 -44.47 4.78
CA ARG A 836 -43.94 -44.31 6.06
C ARG A 836 -43.44 -42.89 6.32
N LEU A 837 -43.08 -42.14 5.28
CA LEU A 837 -42.29 -40.90 5.41
C LEU A 837 -42.97 -39.63 4.91
N ALA A 838 -43.92 -39.75 3.98
CA ALA A 838 -44.64 -38.60 3.42
C ALA A 838 -45.99 -39.07 2.87
N VAL A 839 -46.93 -39.32 3.79
CA VAL A 839 -48.29 -39.78 3.50
C VAL A 839 -49.03 -38.79 2.57
N ASP A 840 -48.68 -37.50 2.63
CA ASP A 840 -49.18 -36.45 1.75
C ASP A 840 -48.81 -36.64 0.27
N LEU A 841 -47.83 -37.51 -0.02
CA LEU A 841 -47.36 -37.81 -1.37
C LEU A 841 -47.87 -39.15 -1.92
N LEU A 842 -48.68 -39.91 -1.16
CA LEU A 842 -49.23 -41.21 -1.61
C LEU A 842 -50.22 -41.11 -2.78
N ASP A 843 -50.97 -40.01 -2.84
CA ASP A 843 -51.97 -39.76 -3.89
C ASP A 843 -51.36 -39.23 -5.19
N ARG A 844 -50.04 -38.98 -5.20
CA ARG A 844 -49.30 -38.52 -6.36
C ARG A 844 -48.75 -39.67 -7.20
N PRO A 845 -48.45 -39.43 -8.49
CA PRO A 845 -47.67 -40.36 -9.28
C PRO A 845 -46.36 -40.70 -8.57
N VAL A 846 -46.05 -41.99 -8.59
CA VAL A 846 -44.98 -42.63 -7.83
C VAL A 846 -43.61 -42.00 -8.17
N GLU A 847 -43.50 -41.53 -9.40
CA GLU A 847 -42.34 -40.90 -9.99
C GLU A 847 -42.14 -39.43 -9.58
N GLU A 848 -43.21 -38.72 -9.23
CA GLU A 848 -43.16 -37.34 -8.72
C GLU A 848 -42.93 -37.34 -7.21
N ALA A 849 -43.57 -38.29 -6.51
CA ALA A 849 -43.51 -38.41 -5.07
C ALA A 849 -42.10 -38.71 -4.53
N ILE A 850 -41.31 -39.58 -5.18
CA ILE A 850 -39.90 -39.86 -4.76
C ILE A 850 -39.03 -38.61 -4.87
N LEU A 851 -39.22 -37.84 -5.95
CA LEU A 851 -38.44 -36.63 -6.24
C LEU A 851 -38.64 -35.56 -5.17
N THR A 852 -39.90 -35.29 -4.81
CA THR A 852 -40.25 -34.33 -3.76
C THR A 852 -39.76 -34.79 -2.39
N LEU A 853 -39.79 -36.10 -2.12
CA LEU A 853 -39.29 -36.65 -0.85
C LEU A 853 -37.78 -36.49 -0.67
N HIS A 854 -37.00 -36.66 -1.75
CA HIS A 854 -35.54 -36.49 -1.72
C HIS A 854 -35.11 -35.02 -1.55
N VAL A 855 -35.82 -34.06 -2.17
CA VAL A 855 -35.55 -32.62 -1.95
C VAL A 855 -35.78 -32.23 -0.48
N ARG A 856 -36.86 -32.71 0.14
CA ARG A 856 -37.11 -32.48 1.57
C ARG A 856 -36.01 -33.08 2.45
N LEU A 857 -35.37 -34.18 2.06
CA LEU A 857 -34.28 -34.80 2.80
C LEU A 857 -33.00 -33.95 2.80
N ASP A 858 -32.65 -33.36 1.65
CA ASP A 858 -31.43 -32.55 1.53
C ASP A 858 -31.52 -31.21 2.27
N GLU A 859 -32.69 -30.55 2.25
CA GLU A 859 -32.94 -29.35 3.05
C GLU A 859 -32.76 -29.63 4.56
N GLN A 860 -33.21 -30.79 5.02
CA GLN A 860 -33.10 -31.20 6.42
C GLN A 860 -31.66 -31.53 6.85
N ARG A 861 -30.84 -32.08 5.93
CA ARG A 861 -29.40 -32.30 6.18
C ARG A 861 -28.64 -30.97 6.37
N ALA A 862 -28.94 -29.96 5.56
CA ALA A 862 -28.29 -28.65 5.64
C ALA A 862 -28.60 -27.90 6.94
N VAL A 863 -29.87 -27.94 7.39
CA VAL A 863 -30.29 -27.32 8.64
C VAL A 863 -29.63 -27.99 9.86
N LYS A 864 -29.51 -29.33 9.86
CA LYS A 864 -28.87 -30.08 10.96
C LYS A 864 -27.39 -29.74 11.15
N THR A 865 -26.61 -29.67 10.07
CA THR A 865 -25.17 -29.32 10.15
C THR A 865 -24.97 -27.92 10.72
N ARG A 866 -25.79 -26.95 10.29
CA ARG A 866 -25.69 -25.57 10.78
C ARG A 866 -26.05 -25.46 12.26
N LEU A 867 -27.02 -26.25 12.73
CA LEU A 867 -27.43 -26.32 14.13
C LEU A 867 -26.31 -26.88 15.03
N GLU A 868 -25.58 -27.91 14.58
CA GLU A 868 -24.46 -28.51 15.32
C GLU A 868 -23.29 -27.52 15.51
N GLU A 869 -22.96 -26.73 14.48
CA GLU A 869 -21.94 -25.67 14.56
C GLU A 869 -22.28 -24.61 15.60
N LEU A 870 -23.52 -24.12 15.58
CA LEU A 870 -23.99 -23.07 16.49
C LEU A 870 -24.07 -23.58 17.94
N ARG A 871 -24.51 -24.84 18.15
CA ARG A 871 -24.49 -25.49 19.47
C ARG A 871 -23.08 -25.64 20.03
N ALA A 872 -22.10 -26.00 19.18
CA ALA A 872 -20.69 -26.07 19.59
C ALA A 872 -20.09 -24.70 19.93
N GLN A 873 -20.52 -23.63 19.26
CA GLN A 873 -20.13 -22.25 19.60
C GLN A 873 -20.77 -21.76 20.91
N ALA A 874 -22.05 -22.08 21.13
CA ALA A 874 -22.76 -21.77 22.36
C ALA A 874 -22.14 -22.50 23.57
N SER A 875 -21.87 -23.80 23.45
CA SER A 875 -21.26 -24.59 24.53
C SER A 875 -19.85 -24.11 24.90
N ARG A 876 -19.05 -23.64 23.92
CA ARG A 876 -17.74 -23.03 24.20
C ARG A 876 -17.87 -21.72 24.96
N THR A 877 -18.81 -20.88 24.53
CA THR A 877 -19.09 -19.60 25.21
C THR A 877 -19.65 -19.80 26.62
N GLU A 878 -20.45 -20.84 26.87
CA GLU A 878 -20.87 -21.25 28.22
C GLU A 878 -19.70 -21.67 29.11
N GLY A 879 -18.67 -22.32 28.54
CA GLY A 879 -17.43 -22.65 29.23
C GLY A 879 -16.68 -21.39 29.70
N GLU A 880 -16.52 -20.41 28.81
CA GLU A 880 -15.88 -19.12 29.11
C GLU A 880 -16.59 -18.36 30.25
N ILE A 881 -17.93 -18.41 30.28
CA ILE A 881 -18.74 -17.81 31.34
C ILE A 881 -18.51 -18.52 32.68
N ARG A 882 -18.54 -19.86 32.72
CA ARG A 882 -18.29 -20.63 33.96
C ARG A 882 -16.90 -20.39 34.50
N GLU A 883 -15.88 -20.34 33.65
CA GLU A 883 -14.51 -20.02 34.04
C GLU A 883 -14.43 -18.63 34.66
N SER A 884 -15.06 -17.63 34.02
CA SER A 884 -15.13 -16.26 34.54
C SER A 884 -15.88 -16.19 35.87
N GLU A 885 -16.99 -16.90 36.04
CA GLU A 885 -17.75 -16.99 37.30
C GLU A 885 -16.96 -17.63 38.43
N THR A 886 -16.17 -18.67 38.15
CA THR A 886 -15.28 -19.27 39.17
C THR A 886 -14.17 -18.32 39.60
N ALA A 887 -13.62 -17.53 38.67
CA ALA A 887 -12.61 -16.52 38.95
C ALA A 887 -13.18 -15.35 39.78
N ILE A 888 -14.40 -14.91 39.48
CA ILE A 888 -15.16 -13.92 40.26
C ILE A 888 -15.35 -14.42 41.70
N ALA A 889 -15.91 -15.62 41.87
CA ALA A 889 -16.17 -16.18 43.20
C ALA A 889 -14.89 -16.40 44.03
N ALA A 890 -13.75 -16.70 43.40
CA ALA A 890 -12.46 -16.82 44.07
C ALA A 890 -11.92 -15.46 44.52
N ALA A 891 -12.04 -14.43 43.68
CA ALA A 891 -11.63 -13.07 44.02
C ALA A 891 -12.49 -12.48 45.15
N ASP A 892 -13.82 -12.66 45.09
CA ASP A 892 -14.76 -12.20 46.12
C ASP A 892 -14.48 -12.81 47.50
N ARG A 893 -14.08 -14.09 47.57
CA ARG A 893 -13.72 -14.72 48.86
C ARG A 893 -12.47 -14.11 49.48
N VAL A 894 -11.46 -13.77 48.68
CA VAL A 894 -10.23 -13.12 49.16
C VAL A 894 -10.56 -11.72 49.67
N LEU A 895 -11.40 -10.99 48.94
CA LEU A 895 -11.85 -9.67 49.32
C LEU A 895 -12.69 -9.70 50.61
N ALA A 896 -13.60 -10.67 50.78
CA ALA A 896 -14.39 -10.81 52.00
C ALA A 896 -13.56 -11.16 53.25
N GLU A 897 -12.44 -11.87 53.11
CA GLU A 897 -11.51 -12.13 54.22
C GLU A 897 -10.73 -10.87 54.62
N LEU A 898 -10.25 -10.12 53.64
CA LEU A 898 -9.59 -8.84 53.90
C LEU A 898 -10.57 -7.86 54.58
N CYS A 899 -11.85 -7.87 54.18
CA CYS A 899 -12.92 -7.08 54.82
C CYS A 899 -13.01 -7.30 56.33
N ARG A 900 -13.01 -8.56 56.77
CA ARG A 900 -13.08 -8.89 58.19
C ARG A 900 -11.88 -8.35 58.98
N GLN A 901 -10.68 -8.43 58.42
CA GLN A 901 -9.44 -7.97 59.07
C GLN A 901 -9.36 -6.43 59.16
N ALA A 902 -9.89 -5.72 58.16
CA ALA A 902 -10.04 -4.27 58.20
C ALA A 902 -11.28 -3.79 58.97
N ALA A 903 -12.07 -4.71 59.53
CA ALA A 903 -13.35 -4.44 60.18
C ALA A 903 -14.29 -3.61 59.29
N CYS A 904 -14.40 -3.99 58.02
CA CYS A 904 -15.30 -3.37 57.06
C CYS A 904 -16.26 -4.41 56.46
N GLU A 905 -17.42 -3.94 56.00
CA GLU A 905 -18.50 -4.80 55.52
C GLU A 905 -18.38 -5.09 54.02
N ALA A 906 -17.67 -4.23 53.29
CA ALA A 906 -17.60 -4.25 51.83
C ALA A 906 -16.15 -4.11 51.31
N PRO A 907 -15.73 -4.91 50.29
CA PRO A 907 -14.39 -4.88 49.70
C PRO A 907 -13.90 -3.53 49.21
N GLU A 908 -14.83 -2.70 48.77
CA GLU A 908 -14.59 -1.37 48.24
C GLU A 908 -14.06 -0.42 49.33
N GLN A 909 -14.24 -0.76 50.61
CA GLN A 909 -13.77 0.02 51.75
C GLN A 909 -12.33 -0.33 52.18
N LEU A 910 -11.80 -1.47 51.73
CA LEU A 910 -10.48 -1.98 52.11
C LEU A 910 -9.28 -1.07 51.74
N PRO A 911 -9.19 -0.55 50.50
CA PRO A 911 -8.08 0.31 50.11
C PRO A 911 -7.97 1.54 51.01
N LEU A 912 -9.13 2.10 51.38
CA LEU A 912 -9.24 3.31 52.18
C LEU A 912 -8.79 3.09 53.63
N ILE A 913 -8.97 1.88 54.17
CA ILE A 913 -8.59 1.56 55.55
C ILE A 913 -7.09 1.28 55.64
N GLU A 914 -6.51 0.60 54.66
CA GLU A 914 -5.05 0.38 54.52
C GLU A 914 -4.26 1.69 54.55
N GLU A 915 -4.71 2.63 53.74
CA GLU A 915 -4.12 3.96 53.58
C GLU A 915 -4.15 4.73 54.89
N ARG A 916 -5.31 4.75 55.56
CA ARG A 916 -5.49 5.41 56.85
C ARG A 916 -4.58 4.85 57.95
N VAL A 917 -4.44 3.52 58.05
CA VAL A 917 -3.58 2.89 59.07
C VAL A 917 -2.12 3.28 58.91
N ARG A 918 -1.63 3.29 57.68
CA ARG A 918 -0.23 3.61 57.35
C ARG A 918 0.07 5.10 57.59
N ASP A 919 -0.83 5.98 57.19
CA ASP A 919 -0.62 7.43 57.29
C ASP A 919 -0.59 7.94 58.74
N ARG A 920 -1.45 7.42 59.61
CA ARG A 920 -1.50 7.86 61.02
C ARG A 920 -0.17 7.65 61.76
N ARG A 921 0.47 6.49 61.59
CA ARG A 921 1.72 6.16 62.29
C ARG A 921 2.88 7.09 61.91
N ARG A 922 2.96 7.47 60.63
CA ARG A 922 4.02 8.34 60.10
C ARG A 922 3.88 9.79 60.58
N LEU A 923 2.66 10.33 60.53
CA LEU A 923 2.40 11.75 60.79
C LEU A 923 2.64 12.16 62.26
N ALA A 924 2.43 11.23 63.22
CA ALA A 924 2.61 11.48 64.66
C ALA A 924 4.02 11.89 65.08
N ALA A 925 5.04 11.23 64.52
CA ALA A 925 6.43 11.48 64.89
C ALA A 925 6.96 12.80 64.31
N GLU A 926 6.54 13.18 63.09
CA GLU A 926 7.03 14.39 62.40
C GLU A 926 6.55 15.71 63.03
N LEU A 927 5.44 15.67 63.76
CA LEU A 927 4.78 16.87 64.28
C LEU A 927 5.55 17.54 65.44
N ALA A 928 6.06 16.74 66.39
CA ALA A 928 6.67 17.24 67.63
C ALA A 928 8.00 18.00 67.44
N ASP A 929 8.67 17.80 66.30
CA ASP A 929 9.94 18.45 65.99
C ASP A 929 9.75 19.83 65.34
N VAL A 930 8.71 20.00 64.55
CA VAL A 930 8.41 21.23 63.79
C VAL A 930 8.01 22.39 64.72
N GLU A 931 7.32 22.10 65.82
CA GLU A 931 6.83 23.11 66.78
C GLU A 931 7.93 23.95 67.45
N ARG A 932 9.11 23.37 67.69
CA ARG A 932 10.24 24.05 68.37
C ARG A 932 11.04 24.99 67.45
N ALA A 933 10.96 24.79 66.12
CA ALA A 933 11.66 25.61 65.13
C ALA A 933 11.00 26.99 64.92
N LEU A 934 9.68 27.03 65.01
CA LEU A 934 8.86 28.21 64.71
C LEU A 934 9.04 29.40 65.64
N MET A 935 9.19 29.19 66.94
CA MET A 935 9.28 30.29 67.92
C MET A 935 10.51 31.18 67.74
N ARG A 936 11.57 30.71 67.07
CA ARG A 936 12.82 31.47 66.90
C ARG A 936 12.84 32.33 65.64
N ALA A 937 12.05 31.99 64.63
CA ALA A 937 12.08 32.60 63.30
C ALA A 937 11.10 33.78 63.11
N GLY A 938 10.38 34.20 64.16
CA GLY A 938 9.16 35.01 64.06
C GLY A 938 9.24 36.54 64.28
N ASP A 939 10.43 37.16 64.28
CA ASP A 939 10.64 38.61 64.52
C ASP A 939 9.86 39.23 65.71
N GLY A 940 9.58 38.44 66.77
CA GLY A 940 8.89 38.89 67.99
C GLY A 940 7.39 38.60 68.06
N LEU A 941 6.81 37.91 67.07
CA LEU A 941 5.42 37.41 67.08
C LEU A 941 5.34 35.97 67.65
N GLY A 942 4.27 35.63 68.37
CA GLY A 942 4.03 34.27 68.89
C GLY A 942 3.51 33.28 67.82
N ILE A 943 3.56 31.96 68.08
CA ILE A 943 3.19 30.91 67.08
C ILE A 943 1.80 31.15 66.49
N ASP A 944 0.80 31.55 67.27
CA ASP A 944 -0.55 31.80 66.75
C ASP A 944 -0.64 33.08 65.89
N ALA A 945 0.15 34.11 66.23
CA ALA A 945 0.22 35.35 65.45
C ALA A 945 1.01 35.16 64.14
N LEU A 946 2.07 34.34 64.17
CA LEU A 946 2.77 33.89 62.97
C LEU A 946 1.88 32.97 62.13
N ALA A 947 1.14 32.05 62.76
CA ALA A 947 0.16 31.22 62.08
C ALA A 947 -0.90 32.08 61.39
N GLN A 948 -1.36 33.18 61.98
CA GLN A 948 -2.31 34.09 61.32
C GLN A 948 -1.69 34.89 60.16
N GLU A 949 -0.46 35.38 60.32
CA GLU A 949 0.22 36.14 59.26
C GLU A 949 0.63 35.23 58.07
N ALA A 950 1.02 34.00 58.39
CA ALA A 950 1.43 32.97 57.46
C ALA A 950 0.21 32.23 56.85
N ALA A 951 -0.87 31.96 57.59
CA ALA A 951 -2.07 31.27 57.09
C ALA A 951 -2.68 31.96 55.87
N ALA A 952 -2.45 33.27 55.72
CA ALA A 952 -2.96 34.05 54.61
C ALA A 952 -2.05 34.05 53.36
N VAL A 953 -0.89 33.38 53.36
CA VAL A 953 0.12 33.49 52.28
C VAL A 953 0.78 32.13 52.03
N ASP A 954 1.23 31.88 50.80
CA ASP A 954 1.91 30.64 50.37
C ASP A 954 3.43 30.86 50.34
N LEU A 955 4.22 29.84 50.70
CA LEU A 955 5.65 29.91 51.02
C LEU A 955 6.56 29.97 49.82
N ASP A 956 6.54 28.99 48.94
CA ASP A 956 7.42 28.98 47.77
C ASP A 956 7.01 30.07 46.82
N ARG A 957 5.71 30.33 46.84
CA ARG A 957 5.20 31.57 46.34
C ARG A 957 5.88 32.72 47.01
N ALA A 958 5.81 32.90 48.31
CA ALA A 958 6.48 33.99 48.97
C ALA A 958 7.96 34.10 48.59
N VAL A 959 8.71 32.99 48.58
CA VAL A 959 10.15 32.88 48.30
C VAL A 959 10.52 33.24 46.88
N MET A 960 9.80 32.68 45.93
CA MET A 960 10.10 32.82 44.53
C MET A 960 9.51 34.12 44.04
N ARG A 961 8.31 34.46 44.48
CA ARG A 961 7.76 35.79 44.36
C ARG A 961 8.70 36.80 45.01
N LEU A 962 9.44 36.47 46.05
CA LEU A 962 10.47 37.35 46.59
C LEU A 962 11.64 37.55 45.64
N ALA A 963 12.26 36.46 45.20
CA ALA A 963 13.46 36.48 44.36
C ALA A 963 13.15 37.04 42.96
N GLU A 964 11.94 36.76 42.48
CA GLU A 964 11.35 37.25 41.25
C GLU A 964 10.98 38.71 41.41
N ILE A 965 10.35 39.14 42.52
CA ILE A 965 10.14 40.57 42.79
C ILE A 965 11.48 41.31 42.86
N ASP A 966 12.51 40.72 43.46
CA ASP A 966 13.83 41.35 43.60
C ASP A 966 14.55 41.48 42.26
N ALA A 967 14.64 40.40 41.49
CA ALA A 967 15.22 40.44 40.15
C ALA A 967 14.41 41.35 39.22
N ARG A 968 13.08 41.25 39.27
CA ARG A 968 12.16 42.03 38.44
C ARG A 968 12.15 43.50 38.80
N LEU A 969 12.26 43.88 40.08
CA LEU A 969 12.37 45.29 40.45
C LEU A 969 13.68 45.90 39.94
N GLU A 970 14.81 45.22 40.13
CA GLU A 970 16.14 45.83 39.91
C GLU A 970 16.65 45.72 38.47
N GLN A 971 16.37 44.60 37.82
CA GLN A 971 16.92 44.31 36.48
C GLN A 971 15.91 44.58 35.37
N GLU A 972 14.60 44.63 35.65
CA GLU A 972 13.55 44.73 34.64
C GLU A 972 12.67 45.99 34.79
N LEU A 973 11.92 46.13 35.89
CA LEU A 973 10.92 47.19 36.08
C LEU A 973 11.56 48.59 36.14
N ARG A 974 12.65 48.78 36.92
CA ARG A 974 13.31 50.09 37.06
C ARG A 974 14.07 50.57 35.80
N PRO A 975 14.74 49.69 35.02
CA PRO A 975 15.30 50.07 33.72
C PRO A 975 14.24 50.23 32.62
N ALA A 976 13.24 49.33 32.53
CA ALA A 976 12.20 49.38 31.51
C ALA A 976 11.24 50.56 31.69
N HIS A 977 10.94 50.95 32.94
CA HIS A 977 10.17 52.16 33.24
C HIS A 977 10.82 53.42 32.65
N ARG A 978 12.16 53.54 32.72
CA ARG A 978 12.90 54.65 32.09
C ARG A 978 12.82 54.63 30.57
N ALA A 979 12.91 53.46 29.94
CA ALA A 979 12.83 53.32 28.48
C ALA A 979 11.42 53.61 27.91
N LEU A 980 10.36 53.19 28.60
CA LEU A 980 8.97 53.43 28.18
C LEU A 980 8.58 54.92 28.21
N ILE A 981 9.22 55.74 29.06
CA ILE A 981 9.02 57.21 29.08
C ILE A 981 9.48 57.83 27.76
N GLU A 982 10.61 57.35 27.23
CA GLU A 982 11.17 57.82 25.96
C GLU A 982 10.34 57.30 24.77
N GLU A 983 9.97 56.03 24.75
CA GLU A 983 9.16 55.40 23.68
C GLU A 983 7.78 56.05 23.51
N LYS A 984 7.10 56.36 24.62
CA LYS A 984 5.83 57.11 24.61
C LYS A 984 5.94 58.43 23.83
N ALA A 985 7.05 59.14 23.97
CA ALA A 985 7.25 60.44 23.33
C ALA A 985 7.48 60.31 21.81
N ASP A 986 7.98 59.17 21.34
CA ASP A 986 8.22 58.90 19.93
C ASP A 986 6.97 58.37 19.22
N ALA A 987 6.25 57.43 19.85
CA ALA A 987 5.04 56.85 19.28
C ALA A 987 3.89 57.88 19.10
N ASP A 988 3.75 58.85 20.02
CA ASP A 988 2.76 59.93 19.89
C ASP A 988 2.96 60.78 18.64
N ARG A 989 4.23 60.95 18.25
CA ARG A 989 4.60 61.75 17.08
C ARG A 989 4.28 61.01 15.77
N ALA A 990 4.46 59.68 15.71
CA ALA A 990 4.21 58.86 14.52
C ALA A 990 2.71 58.65 14.21
N LEU A 991 1.90 58.45 15.25
CA LEU A 991 0.45 58.24 15.17
C LEU A 991 -0.35 59.30 14.45
N LYS A 992 0.01 60.56 14.73
CA LYS A 992 -0.69 61.74 14.19
C LYS A 992 -0.54 61.83 12.66
N ALA A 993 0.24 60.93 12.03
CA ALA A 993 0.51 60.92 10.61
C ALA A 993 -0.26 59.85 9.75
N MET A 994 -0.94 58.80 10.27
CA MET A 994 -1.27 57.59 9.45
C MET A 994 -2.72 56.95 9.39
N GLY A 995 -3.87 57.60 9.66
CA GLY A 995 -5.16 56.86 9.85
C GLY A 995 -5.87 56.17 8.64
N GLY A 996 -6.29 54.89 8.79
CA GLY A 996 -7.33 54.19 7.98
C GLY A 996 -7.55 52.67 8.24
N GLU A 997 -8.60 52.25 8.97
CA GLU A 997 -8.82 50.88 9.57
C GLU A 997 -9.65 49.83 8.75
N GLY A 998 -10.25 50.14 7.59
CA GLY A 998 -11.32 49.28 7.02
C GLY A 998 -10.92 48.06 6.15
N THR A 999 -9.71 48.01 5.60
CA THR A 999 -9.39 47.10 4.46
C THR A 999 -8.82 45.74 4.86
N ALA A 1000 -8.20 45.62 6.04
CA ALA A 1000 -7.50 44.41 6.47
C ALA A 1000 -8.45 43.31 6.99
N ALA A 1001 -9.55 43.69 7.65
CA ALA A 1001 -10.50 42.75 8.23
C ALA A 1001 -11.23 41.92 7.16
N ALA A 1002 -11.64 42.54 6.05
CA ALA A 1002 -12.34 41.87 4.95
C ALA A 1002 -11.47 40.81 4.25
N LEU A 1003 -10.16 41.09 4.09
CA LEU A 1003 -9.21 40.17 3.45
C LEU A 1003 -8.89 38.94 4.33
N ALA A 1004 -8.97 39.07 5.65
CA ALA A 1004 -8.78 37.96 6.58
C ALA A 1004 -9.96 36.98 6.56
N GLU A 1005 -11.18 37.49 6.43
CA GLU A 1005 -12.39 36.67 6.27
C GLU A 1005 -12.38 35.88 4.95
N GLU A 1006 -11.98 36.54 3.85
CA GLU A 1006 -11.83 35.92 2.53
C GLU A 1006 -10.80 34.77 2.54
N ALA A 1007 -9.66 34.94 3.23
CA ALA A 1007 -8.65 33.90 3.37
C ALA A 1007 -9.17 32.65 4.11
N GLN A 1008 -9.98 32.83 5.17
CA GLN A 1008 -10.54 31.71 5.93
C GLN A 1008 -11.58 30.91 5.13
N GLN A 1009 -12.37 31.57 4.28
CA GLN A 1009 -13.30 30.88 3.38
C GLN A 1009 -12.56 30.02 2.36
N ILE A 1010 -11.47 30.52 1.77
CA ILE A 1010 -10.64 29.76 0.82
C ILE A 1010 -10.01 28.53 1.50
N LEU A 1011 -9.49 28.70 2.74
CA LEU A 1011 -8.94 27.61 3.55
C LEU A 1011 -9.97 26.50 3.85
N ALA A 1012 -11.20 26.88 4.18
CA ALA A 1012 -12.29 25.92 4.36
C ALA A 1012 -12.63 25.15 3.06
N GLY A 1013 -12.56 25.83 1.92
CA GLY A 1013 -12.70 25.22 0.60
C GLY A 1013 -11.59 24.21 0.28
N ILE A 1014 -10.33 24.55 0.56
CA ILE A 1014 -9.19 23.64 0.40
C ILE A 1014 -9.38 22.40 1.27
N ARG A 1015 -9.75 22.55 2.54
CA ARG A 1015 -9.95 21.43 3.46
C ARG A 1015 -11.03 20.47 2.96
N THR A 1016 -12.16 21.00 2.51
CA THR A 1016 -13.28 20.20 1.97
C THR A 1016 -12.84 19.39 0.76
N HIS A 1017 -12.18 20.02 -0.21
CA HIS A 1017 -11.70 19.33 -1.41
C HIS A 1017 -10.55 18.37 -1.12
N ALA A 1018 -9.67 18.66 -0.15
CA ALA A 1018 -8.60 17.77 0.28
C ALA A 1018 -9.15 16.50 0.93
N GLU A 1019 -10.16 16.61 1.80
CA GLU A 1019 -10.85 15.44 2.37
C GLU A 1019 -11.49 14.58 1.28
N GLN A 1020 -12.10 15.21 0.26
CA GLN A 1020 -12.65 14.51 -0.90
C GLN A 1020 -11.57 13.83 -1.74
N TYR A 1021 -10.44 14.50 -2.00
CA TYR A 1021 -9.30 13.95 -2.74
C TYR A 1021 -8.71 12.73 -2.02
N VAL A 1022 -8.50 12.83 -0.71
CA VAL A 1022 -8.00 11.72 0.10
C VAL A 1022 -8.98 10.55 0.06
N ARG A 1023 -10.29 10.80 0.21
CA ARG A 1023 -11.32 9.75 0.13
C ARG A 1023 -11.29 9.01 -1.21
N ILE A 1024 -11.22 9.74 -2.31
CA ILE A 1024 -11.18 9.18 -3.67
C ILE A 1024 -9.88 8.39 -3.88
N LYS A 1025 -8.71 8.94 -3.51
CA LYS A 1025 -7.42 8.24 -3.63
C LYS A 1025 -7.34 7.00 -2.75
N LEU A 1026 -7.89 7.04 -1.54
CA LEU A 1026 -7.97 5.89 -0.65
C LEU A 1026 -8.91 4.81 -1.24
N GLY A 1027 -10.06 5.21 -1.76
CA GLY A 1027 -10.99 4.31 -2.45
C GLY A 1027 -10.37 3.65 -3.67
N ALA A 1028 -9.65 4.41 -4.49
CA ALA A 1028 -8.91 3.87 -5.65
C ALA A 1028 -7.77 2.92 -5.22
N ARG A 1029 -7.07 3.23 -4.11
CA ARG A 1029 -6.02 2.35 -3.56
C ARG A 1029 -6.60 1.05 -3.02
N ILE A 1030 -7.64 1.11 -2.20
CA ILE A 1030 -8.34 -0.07 -1.66
C ILE A 1030 -8.86 -0.95 -2.81
N LEU A 1031 -9.47 -0.33 -3.82
CA LEU A 1031 -9.99 -1.06 -4.98
C LEU A 1031 -8.85 -1.72 -5.79
N ARG A 1032 -7.71 -1.05 -5.98
CA ARG A 1032 -6.50 -1.66 -6.57
C ARG A 1032 -5.98 -2.85 -5.77
N ASP A 1033 -5.89 -2.70 -4.45
CA ASP A 1033 -5.39 -3.75 -3.56
C ASP A 1033 -6.34 -4.97 -3.55
N GLU A 1034 -7.66 -4.74 -3.63
CA GLU A 1034 -8.64 -5.82 -3.69
C GLU A 1034 -8.66 -6.52 -5.07
N ILE A 1035 -8.41 -5.78 -6.16
CA ILE A 1035 -8.18 -6.38 -7.49
C ILE A 1035 -6.93 -7.28 -7.46
N GLU A 1036 -5.84 -6.84 -6.84
CA GLU A 1036 -4.62 -7.65 -6.69
C GLU A 1036 -4.86 -8.89 -5.81
N ARG A 1037 -5.62 -8.75 -4.73
CA ARG A 1037 -5.98 -9.87 -3.85
C ARG A 1037 -6.86 -10.89 -4.59
N PHE A 1038 -7.87 -10.42 -5.33
CA PHE A 1038 -8.73 -11.27 -6.16
C PHE A 1038 -7.95 -11.96 -7.28
N ARG A 1039 -6.97 -11.28 -7.88
CA ARG A 1039 -6.04 -11.86 -8.87
C ARG A 1039 -5.26 -13.03 -8.24
N ARG A 1040 -4.60 -12.81 -7.10
CA ARG A 1040 -3.79 -13.84 -6.42
C ARG A 1040 -4.61 -15.07 -6.02
N GLN A 1041 -5.87 -14.91 -5.62
CA GLN A 1041 -6.73 -16.03 -5.21
C GLN A 1041 -7.25 -16.86 -6.40
N ASN A 1042 -7.37 -16.28 -7.60
CA ASN A 1042 -7.98 -16.94 -8.76
C ASN A 1042 -6.99 -17.43 -9.84
N SER A 1043 -5.71 -17.01 -9.81
CA SER A 1043 -4.70 -17.43 -10.80
C SER A 1043 -4.28 -18.90 -10.68
N ASP A 1044 -4.10 -19.43 -9.47
CA ASP A 1044 -3.56 -20.78 -9.26
C ASP A 1044 -4.47 -21.92 -9.77
N PRO A 1045 -5.80 -21.91 -9.56
CA PRO A 1045 -6.68 -22.95 -10.08
C PRO A 1045 -6.76 -22.97 -11.61
N ILE A 1046 -6.69 -21.79 -12.25
CA ILE A 1046 -6.75 -21.66 -13.71
C ILE A 1046 -5.44 -22.13 -14.33
N LEU A 1047 -4.28 -21.75 -13.76
CA LEU A 1047 -2.97 -22.22 -14.23
C LEU A 1047 -2.80 -23.73 -14.05
N GLY A 1048 -3.31 -24.31 -12.97
CA GLY A 1048 -3.35 -25.77 -12.78
C GLY A 1048 -4.19 -26.47 -13.85
N ARG A 1049 -5.38 -25.95 -14.17
CA ARG A 1049 -6.25 -26.47 -15.26
C ARG A 1049 -5.63 -26.28 -16.64
N THR A 1050 -5.01 -25.12 -16.86
CA THR A 1050 -4.30 -24.78 -18.10
C THR A 1050 -3.14 -25.73 -18.30
N SER A 1051 -2.34 -26.00 -17.26
CA SER A 1051 -1.26 -26.99 -17.28
C SER A 1051 -1.75 -28.37 -17.70
N ARG A 1052 -2.89 -28.82 -17.14
CA ARG A 1052 -3.49 -30.11 -17.50
C ARG A 1052 -3.93 -30.16 -18.97
N TYR A 1053 -4.59 -29.12 -19.47
CA TYR A 1053 -5.00 -29.05 -20.88
C TYR A 1053 -3.80 -28.93 -21.81
N PHE A 1054 -2.83 -28.08 -21.47
CA PHE A 1054 -1.65 -27.84 -22.28
C PHE A 1054 -0.77 -29.08 -22.40
N ALA A 1055 -0.58 -29.83 -21.30
CA ALA A 1055 0.14 -31.09 -21.34
C ALA A 1055 -0.52 -32.11 -22.26
N ARG A 1056 -1.86 -32.18 -22.25
CA ARG A 1056 -2.61 -33.07 -23.15
C ARG A 1056 -2.55 -32.62 -24.60
N LEU A 1057 -2.79 -31.34 -24.88
CA LEU A 1057 -2.80 -30.79 -26.23
C LEU A 1057 -1.41 -30.92 -26.89
N THR A 1058 -0.33 -30.81 -26.12
CA THR A 1058 1.04 -30.95 -26.62
C THR A 1058 1.58 -32.38 -26.61
N CYS A 1059 0.72 -33.39 -26.43
CA CYS A 1059 1.11 -34.81 -26.34
C CYS A 1059 2.20 -35.08 -25.29
N GLY A 1060 2.19 -34.33 -24.19
CA GLY A 1060 3.16 -34.42 -23.11
C GLY A 1060 4.50 -33.74 -23.39
N ALA A 1061 4.66 -32.95 -24.46
CA ALA A 1061 5.89 -32.18 -24.68
C ALA A 1061 6.14 -31.12 -23.59
N PHE A 1062 5.06 -30.61 -22.99
CA PHE A 1062 5.07 -29.75 -21.81
C PHE A 1062 4.32 -30.44 -20.67
N SER A 1063 4.86 -30.33 -19.46
CA SER A 1063 4.28 -30.90 -18.23
C SER A 1063 3.40 -29.91 -17.48
N ALA A 1064 3.73 -28.61 -17.54
CA ALA A 1064 3.01 -27.55 -16.84
C ALA A 1064 3.17 -26.19 -17.51
N VAL A 1065 2.34 -25.24 -17.09
CA VAL A 1065 2.44 -23.81 -17.34
C VAL A 1065 2.62 -23.12 -15.99
N GLU A 1066 3.73 -22.42 -15.82
CA GLU A 1066 4.07 -21.67 -14.61
C GLU A 1066 4.10 -20.16 -14.89
N THR A 1067 4.11 -19.35 -13.83
CA THR A 1067 4.37 -17.92 -13.90
C THR A 1067 5.82 -17.65 -13.49
N ASP A 1068 6.54 -16.92 -14.33
CA ASP A 1068 7.89 -16.40 -14.07
C ASP A 1068 7.83 -14.86 -14.01
N PHE A 1069 8.92 -14.18 -13.67
CA PHE A 1069 8.98 -12.71 -13.63
C PHE A 1069 9.95 -12.17 -14.68
N ASP A 1070 9.57 -11.10 -15.35
CA ASP A 1070 10.45 -10.39 -16.28
C ASP A 1070 11.37 -9.37 -15.58
N GLU A 1071 12.21 -8.68 -16.34
CA GLU A 1071 13.19 -7.70 -15.83
C GLU A 1071 12.55 -6.50 -15.11
N ALA A 1072 11.25 -6.27 -15.26
CA ALA A 1072 10.48 -5.23 -14.60
C ALA A 1072 9.65 -5.76 -13.40
N ASP A 1073 9.99 -6.96 -12.92
CA ASP A 1073 9.30 -7.67 -11.83
C ASP A 1073 7.81 -7.92 -12.14
N GLN A 1074 7.46 -8.06 -13.43
CA GLN A 1074 6.10 -8.35 -13.89
C GLN A 1074 5.91 -9.85 -14.18
N PRO A 1075 4.76 -10.44 -13.83
CA PRO A 1075 4.48 -11.84 -14.09
C PRO A 1075 4.32 -12.14 -15.59
N VAL A 1076 4.97 -13.20 -16.08
CA VAL A 1076 4.92 -13.71 -17.45
C VAL A 1076 4.70 -15.23 -17.46
N LEU A 1077 4.04 -15.76 -18.49
CA LEU A 1077 3.79 -17.21 -18.61
C LEU A 1077 5.00 -17.96 -19.19
N VAL A 1078 5.30 -19.12 -18.62
CA VAL A 1078 6.34 -20.03 -19.11
C VAL A 1078 5.83 -21.48 -19.17
N GLY A 1079 6.17 -22.19 -20.23
CA GLY A 1079 5.88 -23.62 -20.36
C GLY A 1079 7.06 -24.45 -19.83
N LEU A 1080 6.78 -25.46 -19.00
CA LEU A 1080 7.77 -26.37 -18.45
C LEU A 1080 7.82 -27.67 -19.27
N ARG A 1081 8.94 -27.98 -19.91
CA ARG A 1081 9.15 -29.26 -20.61
C ARG A 1081 9.40 -30.41 -19.63
N ASN A 1082 9.18 -31.65 -20.05
CA ASN A 1082 9.50 -32.83 -19.24
C ASN A 1082 10.99 -32.96 -18.86
N SER A 1083 11.88 -32.28 -19.59
CA SER A 1083 13.31 -32.18 -19.28
C SER A 1083 13.62 -31.26 -18.09
N GLY A 1084 12.63 -30.52 -17.58
CA GLY A 1084 12.80 -29.46 -16.56
C GLY A 1084 13.17 -28.09 -17.16
N GLU A 1085 13.30 -27.99 -18.48
CA GLU A 1085 13.57 -26.73 -19.17
C GLU A 1085 12.33 -25.82 -19.18
N ARG A 1086 12.52 -24.56 -18.79
CA ARG A 1086 11.49 -23.51 -18.84
C ARG A 1086 11.60 -22.74 -20.15
N LEU A 1087 10.51 -22.70 -20.90
CA LEU A 1087 10.43 -22.03 -22.19
C LEU A 1087 9.42 -20.89 -22.11
N ARG A 1088 9.87 -19.67 -22.40
CA ARG A 1088 8.96 -18.52 -22.51
C ARG A 1088 8.14 -18.59 -23.80
N VAL A 1089 7.01 -17.88 -23.85
CA VAL A 1089 6.09 -17.88 -25.00
C VAL A 1089 6.80 -17.50 -26.30
N GLU A 1090 7.81 -16.62 -26.25
CA GLU A 1090 8.58 -16.18 -27.41
C GLU A 1090 9.44 -17.27 -28.05
N ALA A 1091 9.80 -18.29 -27.27
CA ALA A 1091 10.58 -19.43 -27.72
C ALA A 1091 9.70 -20.63 -28.14
N MET A 1092 8.38 -20.51 -28.07
CA MET A 1092 7.44 -21.55 -28.50
C MET A 1092 7.12 -21.42 -30.00
N SER A 1093 6.96 -22.56 -30.69
CA SER A 1093 6.47 -22.56 -32.08
C SER A 1093 5.04 -22.02 -32.18
N THR A 1094 4.64 -21.52 -33.36
CA THR A 1094 3.27 -21.00 -33.60
C THR A 1094 2.18 -21.97 -33.14
N GLY A 1095 2.21 -23.22 -33.62
CA GLY A 1095 1.22 -24.22 -33.19
C GLY A 1095 1.26 -24.55 -31.69
N THR A 1096 2.41 -24.39 -31.02
CA THR A 1096 2.48 -24.58 -29.55
C THR A 1096 1.86 -23.40 -28.80
N ARG A 1097 2.00 -22.17 -29.32
CA ARG A 1097 1.36 -20.96 -28.77
C ARG A 1097 -0.15 -21.02 -28.93
N ASP A 1098 -0.64 -21.47 -30.09
CA ASP A 1098 -2.07 -21.66 -30.33
C ASP A 1098 -2.66 -22.71 -29.37
N GLN A 1099 -1.93 -23.80 -29.12
CA GLN A 1099 -2.32 -24.80 -28.12
C GLN A 1099 -2.30 -24.27 -26.68
N LEU A 1100 -1.37 -23.39 -26.33
CA LEU A 1100 -1.35 -22.70 -25.03
C LEU A 1100 -2.57 -21.78 -24.88
N TYR A 1101 -2.89 -21.01 -25.91
CA TYR A 1101 -4.08 -20.17 -25.94
C TYR A 1101 -5.37 -20.99 -25.81
N LEU A 1102 -5.47 -22.10 -26.54
CA LEU A 1102 -6.59 -23.04 -26.42
C LEU A 1102 -6.68 -23.65 -25.01
N ALA A 1103 -5.56 -24.03 -24.40
CA ALA A 1103 -5.51 -24.55 -23.04
C ALA A 1103 -6.03 -23.53 -22.00
N LEU A 1104 -5.61 -22.28 -22.13
CA LEU A 1104 -6.07 -21.16 -21.29
C LEU A 1104 -7.58 -20.92 -21.45
N ARG A 1105 -8.07 -20.93 -22.70
CA ARG A 1105 -9.50 -20.82 -23.02
C ARG A 1105 -10.31 -21.95 -22.39
N LEU A 1106 -9.88 -23.20 -22.53
CA LEU A 1106 -10.57 -24.36 -21.96
C LEU A 1106 -10.56 -24.33 -20.42
N ALA A 1107 -9.47 -23.88 -19.80
CA ALA A 1107 -9.39 -23.71 -18.35
C ALA A 1107 -10.35 -22.62 -17.83
N ASN A 1108 -10.44 -21.50 -18.53
CA ASN A 1108 -11.38 -20.41 -18.22
C ASN A 1108 -12.83 -20.83 -18.42
N LEU A 1109 -13.13 -21.50 -19.54
CA LEU A 1109 -14.47 -22.04 -19.79
C LEU A 1109 -14.84 -23.05 -18.71
N GLU A 1110 -13.94 -23.99 -18.36
CA GLU A 1110 -14.18 -24.93 -17.26
C GLU A 1110 -14.52 -24.21 -15.94
N GLN A 1111 -13.88 -23.09 -15.65
CA GLN A 1111 -14.18 -22.28 -14.46
C GLN A 1111 -15.53 -21.58 -14.56
N TYR A 1112 -15.84 -20.98 -15.71
CA TYR A 1112 -17.12 -20.34 -15.94
C TYR A 1112 -18.30 -21.32 -15.80
N LEU A 1113 -18.18 -22.52 -16.38
CA LEU A 1113 -19.22 -23.55 -16.35
C LEU A 1113 -19.56 -24.02 -14.92
N GLN A 1114 -18.66 -23.82 -13.95
CA GLN A 1114 -18.92 -24.10 -12.54
C GLN A 1114 -19.80 -23.04 -11.86
N ALA A 1115 -19.73 -21.79 -12.32
CA ALA A 1115 -20.37 -20.64 -11.66
C ALA A 1115 -21.63 -20.14 -12.36
N ALA A 1116 -21.81 -20.40 -13.66
CA ALA A 1116 -22.88 -19.86 -14.47
C ALA A 1116 -23.46 -20.90 -15.45
N GLU A 1117 -24.61 -20.59 -16.04
CA GLU A 1117 -25.33 -21.47 -16.97
C GLU A 1117 -24.38 -22.01 -18.07
N PRO A 1118 -24.29 -23.34 -18.29
CA PRO A 1118 -23.35 -23.87 -19.26
C PRO A 1118 -23.74 -23.40 -20.65
N MET A 1119 -22.83 -22.86 -21.45
CA MET A 1119 -23.13 -22.43 -22.82
C MET A 1119 -22.39 -23.30 -23.83
N PRO A 1120 -22.98 -23.58 -25.01
CA PRO A 1120 -22.31 -24.37 -26.04
C PRO A 1120 -21.00 -23.70 -26.44
N PHE A 1121 -19.90 -24.46 -26.37
CA PHE A 1121 -18.60 -24.05 -26.84
C PHE A 1121 -18.49 -24.37 -28.33
N VAL A 1122 -18.41 -23.33 -29.16
CA VAL A 1122 -18.43 -23.44 -30.62
C VAL A 1122 -17.06 -23.13 -31.18
N VAL A 1123 -16.58 -24.02 -32.02
CA VAL A 1123 -15.21 -24.08 -32.49
C VAL A 1123 -15.24 -24.20 -34.02
N ASP A 1124 -14.61 -23.30 -34.76
CA ASP A 1124 -14.60 -23.30 -36.24
C ASP A 1124 -13.17 -23.48 -36.78
N ASP A 1125 -12.91 -24.65 -37.39
CA ASP A 1125 -11.68 -24.96 -38.13
C ASP A 1125 -10.35 -24.80 -37.33
N ILE A 1126 -10.36 -24.99 -36.00
CA ILE A 1126 -9.16 -24.79 -35.16
C ILE A 1126 -8.02 -25.80 -35.37
N LEU A 1127 -8.28 -26.92 -36.03
CA LEU A 1127 -7.32 -28.03 -36.15
C LEU A 1127 -6.35 -27.87 -37.33
N ILE A 1128 -6.51 -26.83 -38.16
CA ILE A 1128 -5.76 -26.65 -39.43
C ILE A 1128 -4.23 -26.67 -39.23
N GLN A 1129 -3.73 -26.07 -38.13
CA GLN A 1129 -2.28 -25.94 -37.88
C GLN A 1129 -1.69 -27.08 -37.04
N PHE A 1130 -2.49 -28.05 -36.62
CA PHE A 1130 -2.04 -29.11 -35.74
C PHE A 1130 -1.60 -30.34 -36.53
N ASP A 1131 -0.46 -30.91 -36.14
CA ASP A 1131 -0.04 -32.20 -36.66
C ASP A 1131 -1.01 -33.32 -36.23
N ASP A 1132 -0.87 -34.47 -36.87
CA ASP A 1132 -1.71 -35.65 -36.74
C ASP A 1132 -1.97 -36.10 -35.29
N GLU A 1133 -0.92 -36.08 -34.47
CA GLU A 1133 -0.98 -36.51 -33.07
C GLU A 1133 -1.64 -35.42 -32.21
N ARG A 1134 -1.30 -34.15 -32.46
CA ARG A 1134 -1.87 -32.99 -31.77
C ARG A 1134 -3.34 -32.76 -32.11
N ALA A 1135 -3.76 -32.99 -33.35
CA ALA A 1135 -5.15 -32.92 -33.78
C ALA A 1135 -5.98 -33.99 -33.06
N LEU A 1136 -5.48 -35.22 -32.99
CA LEU A 1136 -6.11 -36.30 -32.23
C LEU A 1136 -6.18 -35.98 -30.73
N ALA A 1137 -5.09 -35.46 -30.14
CA ALA A 1137 -5.05 -35.06 -28.74
C ALA A 1137 -6.03 -33.90 -28.44
N THR A 1138 -6.19 -32.97 -29.38
CA THR A 1138 -7.16 -31.87 -29.28
C THR A 1138 -8.58 -32.39 -29.35
N LEU A 1139 -8.91 -33.26 -30.31
CA LEU A 1139 -10.21 -33.93 -30.40
C LEU A 1139 -10.53 -34.73 -29.15
N ALA A 1140 -9.56 -35.46 -28.59
CA ALA A 1140 -9.73 -36.21 -27.34
C ALA A 1140 -10.00 -35.27 -26.16
N THR A 1141 -9.29 -34.14 -26.12
CA THR A 1141 -9.46 -33.12 -25.08
C THR A 1141 -10.83 -32.42 -25.18
N LEU A 1142 -11.29 -32.09 -26.39
CA LEU A 1142 -12.62 -31.53 -26.62
C LEU A 1142 -13.72 -32.53 -26.30
N ALA A 1143 -13.53 -33.81 -26.65
CA ALA A 1143 -14.48 -34.86 -26.32
C ALA A 1143 -14.59 -35.07 -24.80
N ASP A 1144 -13.49 -34.98 -24.05
CA ASP A 1144 -13.54 -34.99 -22.58
C ASP A 1144 -14.17 -33.71 -22.00
N PHE A 1145 -13.84 -32.56 -22.58
CA PHE A 1145 -14.44 -31.28 -22.19
C PHE A 1145 -15.95 -31.26 -22.42
N SER A 1146 -16.40 -31.96 -23.45
CA SER A 1146 -17.79 -32.05 -23.84
C SER A 1146 -18.70 -32.78 -22.84
N ALA A 1147 -18.13 -33.40 -21.81
CA ALA A 1147 -18.88 -33.88 -20.65
C ALA A 1147 -19.42 -32.73 -19.76
N LYS A 1148 -18.88 -31.52 -19.90
CA LYS A 1148 -19.21 -30.35 -19.06
C LYS A 1148 -20.12 -29.34 -19.75
N THR A 1149 -20.01 -29.25 -21.07
CA THR A 1149 -20.84 -28.39 -21.92
C THR A 1149 -20.88 -28.93 -23.33
N GLN A 1150 -21.91 -28.61 -24.10
CA GLN A 1150 -21.98 -28.99 -25.50
C GLN A 1150 -20.81 -28.36 -26.27
N VAL A 1151 -20.08 -29.17 -27.04
CA VAL A 1151 -19.01 -28.67 -27.91
C VAL A 1151 -19.44 -28.85 -29.35
N ILE A 1152 -19.46 -27.79 -30.14
CA ILE A 1152 -19.83 -27.82 -31.56
C ILE A 1152 -18.59 -27.45 -32.36
N LEU A 1153 -17.97 -28.44 -33.01
CA LEU A 1153 -16.77 -28.27 -33.82
C LEU A 1153 -17.14 -28.28 -35.31
N PHE A 1154 -17.05 -27.14 -35.97
CA PHE A 1154 -17.10 -27.05 -37.42
C PHE A 1154 -15.74 -27.44 -37.99
N THR A 1155 -15.72 -28.38 -38.94
CA THR A 1155 -14.49 -28.81 -39.64
C THR A 1155 -14.77 -29.10 -41.11
N HIS A 1156 -13.77 -28.90 -41.96
CA HIS A 1156 -13.77 -29.33 -43.36
C HIS A 1156 -12.86 -30.54 -43.64
N HIS A 1157 -12.13 -31.05 -42.64
CA HIS A 1157 -11.23 -32.18 -42.81
C HIS A 1157 -11.92 -33.50 -42.44
N GLY A 1158 -12.08 -34.40 -43.42
CA GLY A 1158 -12.66 -35.73 -43.18
C GLY A 1158 -11.84 -36.59 -42.21
N ARG A 1159 -10.53 -36.33 -42.13
CA ARG A 1159 -9.62 -36.96 -41.17
C ARG A 1159 -10.04 -36.73 -39.72
N ASP A 1160 -10.49 -35.52 -39.38
CA ASP A 1160 -10.91 -35.18 -38.01
C ASP A 1160 -12.10 -36.03 -37.59
N ILE A 1161 -12.98 -36.37 -38.53
CA ILE A 1161 -14.11 -37.27 -38.30
C ILE A 1161 -13.63 -38.70 -38.04
N GLU A 1162 -12.66 -39.19 -38.81
CA GLU A 1162 -12.10 -40.52 -38.62
C GLU A 1162 -11.42 -40.64 -37.26
N GLN A 1163 -10.62 -39.64 -36.88
CA GLN A 1163 -9.98 -39.54 -35.58
C GLN A 1163 -11.02 -39.42 -34.45
N ALA A 1164 -12.04 -38.58 -34.60
CA ALA A 1164 -13.11 -38.42 -33.61
C ALA A 1164 -13.92 -39.71 -33.41
N ARG A 1165 -14.15 -40.49 -34.48
CA ARG A 1165 -14.81 -41.81 -34.39
C ARG A 1165 -13.93 -42.88 -33.74
N GLN A 1166 -12.61 -42.80 -33.88
CA GLN A 1166 -11.68 -43.69 -33.19
C GLN A 1166 -11.65 -43.42 -31.68
N LEU A 1167 -11.86 -42.17 -31.27
CA LEU A 1167 -11.87 -41.75 -29.86
C LEU A 1167 -13.10 -42.24 -29.08
N ASP A 1168 -14.22 -42.43 -29.77
CA ASP A 1168 -15.46 -42.91 -29.16
C ASP A 1168 -16.14 -43.96 -30.06
N PRO A 1169 -15.64 -45.21 -30.04
CA PRO A 1169 -16.23 -46.32 -30.78
C PRO A 1169 -17.68 -46.63 -30.35
N SER A 1170 -18.04 -46.23 -29.12
CA SER A 1170 -19.37 -46.39 -28.51
C SER A 1170 -20.41 -45.38 -28.98
N GLN A 1171 -20.02 -44.27 -29.63
CA GLN A 1171 -20.89 -43.15 -30.05
C GLN A 1171 -21.72 -42.53 -28.91
N GLU A 1172 -21.18 -42.50 -27.70
CA GLU A 1172 -21.86 -41.96 -26.52
C GLU A 1172 -21.47 -40.51 -26.20
N ARG A 1173 -20.38 -40.02 -26.79
CA ARG A 1173 -19.75 -38.72 -26.52
C ARG A 1173 -19.52 -37.89 -27.78
N VAL A 1174 -19.40 -38.52 -28.95
CA VAL A 1174 -19.05 -37.86 -30.20
C VAL A 1174 -20.15 -38.06 -31.25
N TRP A 1175 -20.72 -36.98 -31.76
CA TRP A 1175 -21.71 -36.99 -32.85
C TRP A 1175 -21.19 -36.24 -34.05
N VAL A 1176 -21.48 -36.78 -35.23
CA VAL A 1176 -21.02 -36.21 -36.50
C VAL A 1176 -22.24 -35.80 -37.31
N HIS A 1177 -22.27 -34.53 -37.69
CA HIS A 1177 -23.33 -33.86 -38.43
C HIS A 1177 -22.79 -33.43 -39.80
N ARG A 1178 -23.67 -33.32 -40.80
CA ARG A 1178 -23.29 -32.82 -42.13
C ARG A 1178 -24.01 -31.51 -42.47
N LEU A 1179 -23.23 -30.50 -42.78
CA LEU A 1179 -23.66 -29.18 -43.23
C LEU A 1179 -23.47 -29.07 -44.75
N GLY A 1180 -24.54 -28.77 -45.48
CA GLY A 1180 -24.59 -28.91 -46.93
C GLY A 1180 -25.13 -30.28 -47.37
N SER A 1181 -25.61 -30.34 -48.61
CA SER A 1181 -25.96 -31.58 -49.31
C SER A 1181 -24.72 -32.19 -49.95
#